data_AF-A0A810NNB9-F1
#
_entry.id   AF-A0A810NNB9-F1
#
_cell.length_a   1.000
_cell.length_b   1.000
_cell.length_c   1.000
_cell.angle_alpha   90.00
_cell.angle_beta   90.00
_cell.angle_gamma   90.00
#
_symmetry.space_group_name_H-M   'P 1'
#
loop_
_entity.id
_entity.type
_entity.pdbx_description
1 polymer ?
#
loop_
_entity_poly.entity_id
_entity_poly.type
_entity_poly.pdbx_seq_one_letter_code
_entity_poly.pdbx_strand_id
1 'polypeptide(L)'
;MTVRAHPASRAMRHTALLTLRLAIADLTGAQAWARLLDVAARHPGRGVHDVLLIARQRPDATELGTYDQWRARGAHVRRGERGITLLQARESGEGSDAVTAFDVAQTDAVPTPREPVPDLVPVVSALAALADAAGLSVRLGQGLDAAVHAEGDHLDLAAEQPLSASAGHLVHHLARRLLPPGPARELQAAGAARVVARRFGLRPPHIPAGGWTAALGQAPTDRAVVETTERALRAAGALTARLRRALDRRALDRPGTPPPAPRHEGTATAPPGPAARHGTAAVPAPRRPGSTSAPAAPARHPPTPSTPSAQALRRSSAPGTSAPAARRSDAPSATARPDRGPVAPRPAADLAALYAANAAAAEFYATHLPRNRAAAAYLRSHGIASAAEAGGDWQLGVAPAAEDALLRHLRERGFAEQVLLDAGLVAVSRLHGGGLYDVFRDRLMFPVHTPGGQIAGFTGRDLSGRSPAKFRNTADTPAFHKSELLYGLTVQAAGPGVPDRFLVVEGPTDAIAAQLIHQAPGGARTVAVASCGTAFTRAQFDLLARTAGPHTSLVLSFDADRAGTRALERAYPLAVTWPHGPVTGTRPAGHKDIADLLAARGPDRALRDLLAAERPLPLLGVRHALAKAFGGRFNPAWPEDRVRAYRTIAPYLLDAVGQDQVDLLVRAAAQRLGLDPHEVADGVVAHFAAEHERADQRR
;
A
#
# COMPACT_ATOMS: atom_id res chain seq x y z
N MET A 1 9.43 -13.74 12.28
CA MET A 1 8.07 -13.20 12.43
C MET A 1 8.12 -11.69 12.24
N THR A 2 7.81 -11.21 11.04
CA THR A 2 7.69 -9.78 10.77
C THR A 2 6.37 -9.29 11.36
N VAL A 3 6.45 -8.52 12.46
CA VAL A 3 5.30 -7.82 13.03
C VAL A 3 4.73 -6.91 11.94
N ARG A 4 3.60 -7.31 11.34
CA ARG A 4 2.86 -6.49 10.38
C ARG A 4 2.53 -5.17 11.06
N ALA A 5 3.12 -4.07 10.59
CA ALA A 5 2.71 -2.74 11.01
C ALA A 5 1.19 -2.59 10.79
N HIS A 6 0.50 -2.06 11.80
CA HIS A 6 -0.95 -1.79 11.76
C HIS A 6 -1.32 -1.03 10.47
N PRO A 7 -2.49 -1.26 9.83
CA PRO A 7 -2.87 -0.57 8.58
C PRO A 7 -2.71 0.96 8.63
N ALA A 8 -3.01 1.56 9.79
CA ALA A 8 -2.81 2.99 10.05
C ALA A 8 -1.33 3.42 10.00
N SER A 9 -0.39 2.59 10.47
CA SER A 9 1.05 2.86 10.43
C SER A 9 1.60 2.79 9.00
N ARG A 10 1.10 1.87 8.17
CA ARG A 10 1.46 1.80 6.74
C ARG A 10 0.95 3.02 5.97
N ALA A 11 -0.30 3.41 6.21
CA ALA A 11 -0.90 4.61 5.61
C ALA A 11 -0.10 5.88 5.93
N MET A 12 0.24 6.06 7.19
CA MET A 12 1.02 7.19 7.65
C MET A 12 2.42 7.19 7.02
N ARG A 13 3.04 6.01 6.89
CA ARG A 13 4.33 5.87 6.21
C ARG A 13 4.28 6.21 4.72
N HIS A 14 3.30 5.71 3.96
CA HIS A 14 3.19 6.08 2.54
C HIS A 14 2.89 7.57 2.36
N THR A 15 2.03 8.13 3.22
CA THR A 15 1.75 9.57 3.23
C THR A 15 3.02 10.37 3.51
N ALA A 16 3.84 9.96 4.48
CA ALA A 16 5.13 10.58 4.77
C ALA A 16 6.07 10.52 3.57
N LEU A 17 6.19 9.36 2.91
CA LEU A 17 7.08 9.20 1.76
C LEU A 17 6.62 9.99 0.52
N LEU A 18 5.32 10.08 0.27
CA LEU A 18 4.75 10.97 -0.74
C LEU A 18 5.05 12.43 -0.40
N THR A 19 4.79 12.85 0.83
CA THR A 19 5.08 14.21 1.32
C THR A 19 6.56 14.55 1.16
N LEU A 20 7.46 13.61 1.46
CA LEU A 20 8.90 13.77 1.28
C LEU A 20 9.27 14.01 -0.19
N ARG A 21 8.68 13.26 -1.12
CA ARG A 21 8.94 13.43 -2.56
C ARG A 21 8.46 14.77 -3.07
N LEU A 22 7.26 15.17 -2.68
CA LEU A 22 6.72 16.47 -3.00
C LEU A 22 7.63 17.58 -2.43
N ALA A 23 8.12 17.41 -1.20
CA ALA A 23 9.06 18.35 -0.59
C ALA A 23 10.39 18.46 -1.37
N ILE A 24 10.87 17.37 -1.98
CA ILE A 24 12.04 17.38 -2.86
C ILE A 24 11.73 18.10 -4.17
N ALA A 25 10.58 17.80 -4.78
CA ALA A 25 10.15 18.42 -6.04
C ALA A 25 9.91 19.94 -5.92
N ASP A 26 9.47 20.42 -4.75
CA ASP A 26 9.35 21.85 -4.44
C ASP A 26 10.69 22.60 -4.45
N LEU A 27 11.82 21.90 -4.39
CA LEU A 27 13.16 22.52 -4.38
C LEU A 27 13.58 22.96 -5.79
N THR A 28 12.74 23.69 -6.50
CA THR A 28 12.93 24.10 -7.89
C THR A 28 13.99 25.19 -8.10
N GLY A 29 14.59 25.72 -7.03
CA GLY A 29 15.63 26.75 -7.14
C GLY A 29 16.23 27.22 -5.82
N ALA A 30 17.14 28.19 -5.92
CA ALA A 30 17.93 28.71 -4.80
C ALA A 30 17.07 29.23 -3.63
N GLN A 31 15.93 29.86 -3.92
CA GLN A 31 15.05 30.41 -2.88
C GLN A 31 14.31 29.30 -2.11
N ALA A 32 13.83 28.26 -2.79
CA ALA A 32 13.19 27.12 -2.13
C ALA A 32 14.18 26.38 -1.22
N TRP A 33 15.40 26.18 -1.72
CA TRP A 33 16.47 25.59 -0.93
C TRP A 33 16.90 26.48 0.25
N ALA A 34 16.95 27.80 0.07
CA ALA A 34 17.20 28.75 1.15
C ALA A 34 16.18 28.63 2.30
N ARG A 35 14.89 28.47 1.97
CA ARG A 35 13.82 28.25 2.97
C ARG A 35 14.01 26.94 3.72
N LEU A 36 14.35 25.86 3.02
CA LEU A 36 14.67 24.57 3.63
C LEU A 36 15.84 24.67 4.61
N LEU A 37 16.92 25.36 4.22
CA LEU A 37 18.09 25.55 5.08
C LEU A 37 17.78 26.42 6.31
N ASP A 38 16.88 27.40 6.19
CA ASP A 38 16.40 28.18 7.33
C ASP A 38 15.62 27.28 8.32
N VAL A 39 14.85 26.31 7.84
CA VAL A 39 14.20 25.27 8.68
C VAL A 39 15.26 24.39 9.35
N ALA A 40 16.27 23.94 8.60
CA ALA A 40 17.37 23.12 9.14
C ALA A 40 18.17 23.86 10.23
N ALA A 41 18.27 25.19 10.14
CA ALA A 41 18.91 26.01 11.17
C ALA A 41 18.16 25.96 12.51
N ARG A 42 16.82 25.91 12.48
CA ARG A 42 15.95 25.81 13.66
C ARG A 42 15.94 24.43 14.30
N HIS A 43 16.21 23.37 13.52
CA HIS A 43 16.17 21.99 14.00
C HIS A 43 17.53 21.30 13.92
N PRO A 44 18.51 21.67 14.77
CA PRO A 44 19.82 21.04 14.78
C PRO A 44 19.70 19.54 15.12
N GLY A 45 20.52 18.72 14.44
CA GLY A 45 20.57 17.27 14.67
C GLY A 45 19.50 16.44 13.94
N ARG A 46 18.47 17.08 13.34
CA ARG A 46 17.51 16.35 12.51
C ARG A 46 18.11 15.94 11.17
N GLY A 47 17.75 14.75 10.71
CA GLY A 47 18.10 14.25 9.38
C GLY A 47 17.41 15.04 8.27
N VAL A 48 17.93 14.94 7.04
CA VAL A 48 17.41 15.68 5.88
C VAL A 48 15.94 15.40 5.60
N HIS A 49 15.49 14.15 5.77
CA HIS A 49 14.11 13.76 5.50
C HIS A 49 13.14 14.45 6.45
N ASP A 50 13.45 14.50 7.75
CA ASP A 50 12.66 15.24 8.74
C ASP A 50 12.64 16.74 8.41
N VAL A 51 13.78 17.33 8.03
CA VAL A 51 13.85 18.75 7.66
C VAL A 51 12.97 19.05 6.43
N LEU A 52 12.99 18.18 5.41
CA LEU A 52 12.12 18.28 4.22
C LEU A 52 10.64 18.18 4.60
N LEU A 53 10.30 17.21 5.45
CA LEU A 53 8.94 17.00 5.93
C LEU A 53 8.43 18.19 6.73
N ILE A 54 9.25 18.75 7.63
CA ILE A 54 8.92 19.95 8.41
C ILE A 54 8.76 21.14 7.47
N ALA A 55 9.70 21.36 6.55
CA ALA A 55 9.67 22.51 5.65
C ALA A 55 8.42 22.55 4.78
N ARG A 56 7.90 21.39 4.36
CA ARG A 56 6.66 21.29 3.58
C ARG A 56 5.40 21.44 4.45
N GLN A 57 5.37 20.80 5.62
CA GLN A 57 4.14 20.73 6.44
C GLN A 57 3.97 21.95 7.36
N ARG A 58 5.05 22.43 7.97
CA ARG A 58 5.05 23.56 8.91
C ARG A 58 6.43 24.24 8.95
N PRO A 59 6.76 25.10 7.96
CA PRO A 59 8.09 25.70 7.85
C PRO A 59 8.45 26.62 9.03
N ASP A 60 7.46 27.15 9.73
CA ASP A 60 7.60 28.01 10.91
C ASP A 60 7.82 27.23 12.22
N ALA A 61 7.78 25.89 12.18
CA ALA A 61 8.01 25.06 13.36
C ALA A 61 9.34 25.36 14.06
N THR A 62 9.34 25.18 15.38
CA THR A 62 10.39 25.59 16.30
C THR A 62 10.79 24.44 17.22
N GLU A 63 9.92 24.04 18.13
CA GLU A 63 10.15 22.96 19.08
C GLU A 63 9.13 21.86 18.83
N LEU A 64 9.61 20.68 18.44
CA LEU A 64 8.77 19.56 18.01
C LEU A 64 8.85 18.42 19.01
N GLY A 65 7.70 17.89 19.39
CA GLY A 65 7.57 16.68 20.22
C GLY A 65 6.38 15.83 19.79
N THR A 66 6.46 14.51 20.00
CA THR A 66 5.29 13.63 19.88
C THR A 66 4.28 13.93 20.99
N TYR A 67 3.05 13.43 20.84
CA TYR A 67 2.02 13.57 21.88
C TYR A 67 2.52 13.10 23.27
N ASP A 68 3.16 11.93 23.33
CA ASP A 68 3.69 11.38 24.58
C ASP A 68 4.86 12.20 25.13
N GLN A 69 5.71 12.77 24.26
CA GLN A 69 6.81 13.65 24.68
C GLN A 69 6.30 14.95 25.29
N TRP A 70 5.25 15.55 24.72
CA TRP A 70 4.61 16.73 25.31
C TRP A 70 3.94 16.41 26.65
N ARG A 71 3.22 15.29 26.70
CA ARG A 71 2.58 14.82 27.92
C ARG A 71 3.59 14.56 29.04
N ALA A 72 4.75 13.98 28.72
CA ALA A 72 5.84 13.77 29.67
C ALA A 72 6.42 15.10 30.22
N ARG A 73 6.31 16.18 29.46
CA ARG A 73 6.70 17.55 29.87
C ARG A 73 5.58 18.31 30.58
N GLY A 74 4.45 17.67 30.86
CA GLY A 74 3.29 18.30 31.50
C GLY A 74 2.45 19.18 30.57
N ALA A 75 2.63 19.06 29.26
CA ALA A 75 1.91 19.82 28.25
C ALA A 75 0.94 18.96 27.43
N HIS A 76 -0.11 19.57 26.92
CA HIS A 76 -1.13 18.94 26.08
C HIS A 76 -1.20 19.63 24.71
N VAL A 77 -1.37 18.82 23.67
CA VAL A 77 -1.67 19.31 22.33
C VAL A 77 -3.11 19.83 22.31
N ARG A 78 -3.33 21.02 21.75
CA ARG A 78 -4.67 21.61 21.67
C ARG A 78 -5.56 20.79 20.72
N ARG A 79 -6.85 20.73 21.03
CA ARG A 79 -7.80 19.94 20.24
C ARG A 79 -7.92 20.49 18.81
N GLY A 80 -7.83 19.60 17.83
CA GLY A 80 -7.96 19.92 16.40
C GLY A 80 -6.67 20.40 15.72
N GLU A 81 -5.54 20.40 16.43
CA GLU A 81 -4.24 20.76 15.87
C GLU A 81 -3.75 19.70 14.86
N ARG A 82 -3.21 20.17 13.73
CA ARG A 82 -2.66 19.30 12.69
C ARG A 82 -1.24 18.85 13.03
N GLY A 83 -1.03 17.54 13.16
CA GLY A 83 0.30 16.98 13.40
C GLY A 83 1.21 17.03 12.16
N ILE A 84 2.51 17.11 12.41
CA ILE A 84 3.59 17.04 11.43
C ILE A 84 4.08 15.58 11.39
N THR A 85 4.00 14.95 10.22
CA THR A 85 4.51 13.59 10.04
C THR A 85 6.02 13.62 9.86
N LEU A 86 6.75 12.85 10.68
CA LEU A 86 8.21 12.70 10.65
C LEU A 86 8.59 11.23 10.41
N LEU A 87 9.83 10.98 9.99
CA LEU A 87 10.36 9.62 9.76
C LEU A 87 11.46 9.33 10.79
N GLN A 88 11.10 8.64 11.87
CA GLN A 88 12.06 8.23 12.90
C GLN A 88 12.72 6.90 12.54
N ALA A 89 14.03 6.80 12.72
CA ALA A 89 14.73 5.52 12.59
C ALA A 89 14.21 4.50 13.61
N ARG A 90 14.03 3.25 13.19
CA ARG A 90 13.64 2.18 14.12
C ARG A 90 14.78 1.88 15.09
N GLU A 91 14.44 1.49 16.33
CA GLU A 91 15.42 1.02 17.32
C GLU A 91 16.23 -0.19 16.83
N SER A 92 15.63 -1.02 15.96
CA SER A 92 16.28 -2.17 15.32
C SER A 92 17.31 -1.79 14.24
N GLY A 93 17.49 -0.49 13.93
CA GLY A 93 18.42 0.01 12.92
C GLY A 93 17.97 -0.14 11.46
N GLU A 94 17.04 -1.06 11.15
CA GLU A 94 16.50 -1.26 9.80
C GLU A 94 15.23 -0.43 9.53
N GLY A 95 15.37 0.65 8.75
CA GLY A 95 14.25 1.44 8.23
C GLY A 95 13.75 2.54 9.17
N SER A 96 12.65 3.20 8.77
CA SER A 96 12.02 4.29 9.51
C SER A 96 10.52 4.06 9.70
N ASP A 97 10.04 4.45 10.88
CA ASP A 97 8.62 4.53 11.21
C ASP A 97 8.14 5.98 11.08
N ALA A 98 6.95 6.13 10.52
CA ALA A 98 6.28 7.43 10.52
C ALA A 98 5.73 7.71 11.91
N VAL A 99 5.95 8.92 12.42
CA VAL A 99 5.42 9.38 13.69
C VAL A 99 4.78 10.76 13.54
N THR A 100 3.79 11.05 14.36
CA THR A 100 3.15 12.37 14.41
C THR A 100 3.78 13.22 15.51
N ALA A 101 4.31 14.37 15.14
CA ALA A 101 4.86 15.37 16.04
C ALA A 101 4.04 16.67 15.99
N PHE A 102 4.14 17.47 17.04
CA PHE A 102 3.45 18.74 17.18
C PHE A 102 4.45 19.80 17.58
N ASP A 103 4.30 20.99 17.02
CA ASP A 103 5.06 22.17 17.42
C ASP A 103 4.56 22.71 18.76
N VAL A 104 5.43 23.36 19.52
CA VAL A 104 5.07 24.02 20.79
C VAL A 104 3.96 25.05 20.63
N ALA A 105 3.86 25.72 19.48
CA ALA A 105 2.76 26.64 19.17
C ALA A 105 1.40 25.93 19.01
N GLN A 106 1.36 24.60 19.06
CA GLN A 106 0.16 23.75 19.04
C GLN A 106 -0.19 23.18 20.41
N THR A 107 0.62 23.47 21.43
CA THR A 107 0.40 22.98 22.80
C THR A 107 0.03 24.14 23.72
N ASP A 108 -0.25 23.80 24.98
CA ASP A 108 -0.36 24.73 26.11
C ASP A 108 1.01 24.99 26.78
N ALA A 109 2.10 24.44 26.24
CA ALA A 109 3.43 24.62 26.80
C ALA A 109 3.94 26.05 26.58
N VAL A 110 4.71 26.54 27.56
CA VAL A 110 5.51 27.76 27.38
C VAL A 110 6.71 27.41 26.49
N PRO A 111 6.95 28.15 25.39
CA PRO A 111 8.10 27.91 24.53
C PRO A 111 9.41 28.02 25.32
N THR A 112 10.30 27.05 25.15
CA THR A 112 11.65 27.14 25.72
C THR A 112 12.32 28.41 25.20
N PRO A 113 12.82 29.33 26.06
CA PRO A 113 13.54 30.50 25.60
C PRO A 113 14.68 30.07 24.69
N ARG A 114 14.71 30.61 23.46
CA ARG A 114 15.83 30.36 22.55
C ARG A 114 17.10 30.87 23.23
N GLU A 115 18.18 30.11 23.13
CA GLU A 115 19.51 30.63 23.45
C GLU A 115 19.66 31.99 22.74
N PRO A 116 20.00 33.07 23.46
CA PRO A 116 20.18 34.36 22.83
C PRO A 116 21.24 34.23 21.74
N VAL A 117 21.00 34.88 20.61
CA VAL A 117 21.99 34.96 19.53
C VAL A 117 23.27 35.53 20.15
N PRO A 118 24.41 34.82 20.07
CA PRO A 118 25.64 35.30 20.70
C PRO A 118 26.04 36.66 20.13
N ASP A 119 26.67 37.49 20.95
CA ASP A 119 27.21 38.77 20.50
C ASP A 119 28.12 38.58 19.29
N LEU A 120 27.98 39.47 18.30
CA LEU A 120 28.66 39.33 17.01
C LEU A 120 30.19 39.32 17.14
N VAL A 121 30.74 40.11 18.06
CA VAL A 121 32.20 40.26 18.24
C VAL A 121 32.87 38.96 18.71
N PRO A 122 32.40 38.29 19.79
CA PRO A 122 32.89 36.96 20.15
C PRO A 122 32.80 35.93 19.01
N VAL A 123 31.69 35.93 18.26
CA VAL A 123 31.49 35.01 17.13
C VAL A 123 32.52 35.22 16.04
N VAL A 124 32.73 36.47 15.63
CA VAL A 124 33.72 36.84 14.61
C VAL A 124 35.13 36.46 15.06
N SER A 125 35.48 36.75 16.31
CA SER A 125 36.80 36.43 16.84
C SER A 125 37.04 34.92 16.93
N ALA A 126 36.03 34.14 17.32
CA ALA A 126 36.08 32.68 17.30
C ALA A 126 36.22 32.12 15.87
N LEU A 127 35.53 32.72 14.89
CA LEU A 127 35.67 32.37 13.47
C LEU A 127 37.06 32.69 12.93
N ALA A 128 37.65 33.83 13.30
CA ALA A 128 39.02 34.20 12.93
C ALA A 128 40.03 33.17 13.47
N ALA A 129 39.89 32.72 14.72
CA ALA A 129 40.73 31.66 15.27
C ALA A 129 40.53 30.31 14.58
N LEU A 130 39.30 29.97 14.17
CA LEU A 130 39.06 28.77 13.37
C LEU A 130 39.67 28.86 11.97
N ALA A 131 39.71 30.06 11.39
CA ALA A 131 40.36 30.33 10.10
C ALA A 131 41.88 30.18 10.21
N ASP A 132 42.49 30.79 11.23
CA ASP A 132 43.92 30.68 11.52
C ASP A 132 44.33 29.23 11.81
N ALA A 133 43.57 28.51 12.64
CA ALA A 133 43.81 27.08 12.90
C ALA A 133 43.62 26.19 11.65
N ALA A 134 42.88 26.67 10.65
CA ALA A 134 42.79 26.00 9.37
C ALA A 134 43.95 26.40 8.42
N GLY A 135 44.72 27.44 8.73
CA GLY A 135 45.75 28.00 7.86
C GLY A 135 45.19 28.98 6.81
N LEU A 136 44.04 29.60 7.05
CA LEU A 136 43.48 30.64 6.19
C LEU A 136 44.06 32.01 6.57
N SER A 137 44.66 32.68 5.60
CA SER A 137 45.08 34.07 5.73
C SER A 137 43.93 35.00 5.33
N VAL A 138 43.30 35.67 6.30
CA VAL A 138 42.18 36.59 6.06
C VAL A 138 42.65 38.03 6.15
N ARG A 139 42.41 38.85 5.11
CA ARG A 139 42.70 40.29 5.10
C ARG A 139 41.45 41.10 4.79
N LEU A 140 41.40 42.33 5.30
CA LEU A 140 40.37 43.31 4.96
C LEU A 140 40.95 44.28 3.93
N GLY A 141 40.42 44.26 2.71
CA GLY A 141 40.87 45.11 1.60
C GLY A 141 39.92 46.28 1.35
N GLN A 142 40.46 47.46 1.08
CA GLN A 142 39.69 48.63 0.64
C GLN A 142 39.60 48.65 -0.89
N GLY A 143 38.46 49.07 -1.45
CA GLY A 143 38.29 49.22 -2.90
C GLY A 143 38.22 47.93 -3.71
N LEU A 144 37.80 46.81 -3.11
CA LEU A 144 37.58 45.55 -3.85
C LEU A 144 36.30 45.61 -4.70
N ASP A 145 36.40 45.23 -5.97
CA ASP A 145 35.25 45.14 -6.90
C ASP A 145 34.22 44.07 -6.51
N ALA A 146 34.66 43.06 -5.77
CA ALA A 146 33.84 41.96 -5.29
C ALA A 146 33.79 41.93 -3.76
N ALA A 147 32.67 41.40 -3.24
CA ALA A 147 32.45 41.16 -1.83
C ALA A 147 33.57 40.37 -1.13
N VAL A 148 34.14 39.43 -1.89
CA VAL A 148 35.18 38.50 -1.47
C VAL A 148 36.06 38.19 -2.67
N HIS A 149 37.37 38.24 -2.48
CA HIS A 149 38.35 37.66 -3.39
C HIS A 149 39.05 36.50 -2.67
N ALA A 150 39.11 35.33 -3.29
CA ALA A 150 39.67 34.13 -2.67
C ALA A 150 40.60 33.40 -3.64
N GLU A 151 41.86 33.26 -3.24
CA GLU A 151 42.90 32.59 -4.00
C GLU A 151 43.67 31.63 -3.09
N GLY A 152 43.51 30.32 -3.31
CA GLY A 152 44.11 29.29 -2.45
C GLY A 152 43.66 29.41 -0.98
N ASP A 153 44.62 29.63 -0.09
CA ASP A 153 44.42 29.83 1.36
C ASP A 153 44.35 31.32 1.76
N HIS A 154 44.35 32.24 0.79
CA HIS A 154 44.19 33.67 0.99
C HIS A 154 42.76 34.12 0.72
N LEU A 155 42.19 34.88 1.67
CA LEU A 155 40.84 35.41 1.62
C LEU A 155 40.85 36.91 1.89
N ASP A 156 40.55 37.71 0.87
CA ASP A 156 40.38 39.15 0.99
C ASP A 156 38.88 39.48 1.07
N LEU A 157 38.49 40.09 2.18
CA LEU A 157 37.12 40.53 2.45
C LEU A 157 37.03 42.05 2.30
N ALA A 158 36.01 42.54 1.60
CA ALA A 158 35.84 43.99 1.42
C ALA A 158 35.57 44.68 2.76
N ALA A 159 36.39 45.67 3.09
CA ALA A 159 36.33 46.42 4.36
C ALA A 159 35.00 47.19 4.52
N GLU A 160 34.35 47.54 3.41
CA GLU A 160 33.06 48.24 3.34
C GLU A 160 31.87 47.39 3.83
N GLN A 161 32.06 46.07 4.01
CA GLN A 161 30.97 45.18 4.35
C GLN A 161 30.62 45.17 5.84
N PRO A 162 29.33 44.98 6.18
CA PRO A 162 28.96 44.69 7.56
C PRO A 162 29.73 43.47 8.07
N LEU A 163 30.26 43.55 9.30
CA LEU A 163 31.04 42.46 9.91
C LEU A 163 30.31 41.10 9.89
N SER A 164 28.98 41.13 10.04
CA SER A 164 28.10 39.96 9.93
C SER A 164 28.11 39.28 8.56
N ALA A 165 28.35 40.03 7.47
CA ALA A 165 28.47 39.52 6.11
C ALA A 165 29.87 38.95 5.85
N SER A 166 30.92 39.67 6.26
CA SER A 166 32.30 39.19 6.20
C SER A 166 32.47 37.86 6.95
N ALA A 167 31.87 37.75 8.14
CA ALA A 167 31.83 36.51 8.91
C ALA A 167 31.06 35.39 8.19
N GLY A 168 29.96 35.70 7.51
CA GLY A 168 29.22 34.74 6.69
C GLY A 168 30.04 34.17 5.54
N HIS A 169 30.83 35.01 4.88
CA HIS A 169 31.77 34.59 3.84
C HIS A 169 32.90 33.73 4.41
N LEU A 170 33.44 34.07 5.58
CA LEU A 170 34.44 33.24 6.25
C LEU A 170 33.92 31.84 6.58
N VAL A 171 32.66 31.75 7.05
CA VAL A 171 32.00 30.45 7.28
C VAL A 171 31.86 29.64 5.98
N HIS A 172 31.55 30.28 4.85
CA HIS A 172 31.52 29.62 3.53
C HIS A 172 32.85 28.97 3.19
N HIS A 173 33.96 29.71 3.33
CA HIS A 173 35.30 29.18 3.04
C HIS A 173 35.71 28.06 4.00
N LEU A 174 35.40 28.18 5.29
CA LEU A 174 35.61 27.11 6.26
C LEU A 174 34.78 25.87 5.91
N ALA A 175 33.53 26.02 5.49
CA ALA A 175 32.67 24.92 5.07
C ALA A 175 33.22 24.22 3.83
N ARG A 176 33.66 25.00 2.83
CA ARG A 176 34.26 24.50 1.60
C ARG A 176 35.45 23.56 1.84
N ARG A 177 36.25 23.80 2.88
CA ARG A 177 37.40 22.94 3.26
C ARG A 177 37.01 21.66 3.99
N LEU A 178 35.81 21.59 4.57
CA LEU A 178 35.26 20.34 5.13
C LEU A 178 34.63 19.44 4.07
N LEU A 179 34.41 19.95 2.87
CA LEU A 179 33.68 19.29 1.81
C LEU A 179 34.64 18.73 0.75
N PRO A 180 34.39 17.51 0.24
CA PRO A 180 35.22 16.94 -0.80
C PRO A 180 35.15 17.78 -2.09
N PRO A 181 36.23 17.80 -2.91
CA PRO A 181 36.20 18.44 -4.21
C PRO A 181 35.12 17.80 -5.10
N GLY A 182 34.43 18.62 -5.88
CA GLY A 182 33.38 18.18 -6.78
C GLY A 182 32.44 19.30 -7.22
N PRO A 183 31.56 19.04 -8.20
CA PRO A 183 30.69 20.06 -8.80
C PRO A 183 29.75 20.70 -7.78
N ALA A 184 29.21 19.91 -6.86
CA ALA A 184 28.28 20.39 -5.83
C ALA A 184 28.96 21.14 -4.66
N ARG A 185 30.30 21.21 -4.60
CA ARG A 185 31.02 21.69 -3.41
C ARG A 185 30.67 23.14 -3.05
N GLU A 186 30.58 24.03 -4.04
CA GLU A 186 30.24 25.43 -3.79
C GLU A 186 28.80 25.58 -3.27
N LEU A 187 27.87 24.81 -3.84
CA LEU A 187 26.49 24.79 -3.37
C LEU A 187 26.44 24.27 -1.92
N GLN A 188 27.08 23.14 -1.64
CA GLN A 188 27.15 22.55 -0.28
C GLN A 188 27.75 23.51 0.75
N ALA A 189 28.81 24.23 0.38
CA ALA A 189 29.45 25.23 1.24
C ALA A 189 28.51 26.42 1.52
N ALA A 190 27.83 26.94 0.50
CA ALA A 190 26.85 28.02 0.65
C ALA A 190 25.67 27.58 1.54
N GLY A 191 25.21 26.34 1.39
CA GLY A 191 24.17 25.76 2.22
C GLY A 191 24.59 25.63 3.69
N ALA A 192 25.79 25.11 3.92
CA ALA A 192 26.35 24.99 5.27
C ALA A 192 26.52 26.36 5.94
N ALA A 193 27.04 27.33 5.18
CA ALA A 193 27.21 28.70 5.65
C ALA A 193 25.89 29.36 5.99
N ARG A 194 24.83 29.15 5.20
CA ARG A 194 23.50 29.66 5.52
C ARG A 194 22.98 29.13 6.85
N VAL A 195 23.07 27.82 7.07
CA VAL A 195 22.60 27.18 8.32
C VAL A 195 23.35 27.73 9.53
N VAL A 196 24.68 27.81 9.45
CA VAL A 196 25.51 28.36 10.53
C VAL A 196 25.20 29.84 10.74
N ALA A 197 25.14 30.65 9.67
CA ALA A 197 24.83 32.07 9.77
C ALA A 197 23.52 32.34 10.52
N ARG A 198 22.47 31.57 10.21
CA ARG A 198 21.17 31.66 10.90
C ARG A 198 21.23 31.30 12.38
N ARG A 199 22.12 30.40 12.79
CA ARG A 199 22.29 29.99 14.20
C ARG A 199 23.04 31.04 15.03
N PHE A 200 23.92 31.83 14.40
CA PHE A 200 24.81 32.78 15.08
C PHE A 200 24.54 34.25 14.71
N GLY A 201 23.40 34.56 14.08
CA GLY A 201 23.03 35.95 13.76
C GLY A 201 23.87 36.60 12.66
N LEU A 202 24.51 35.82 11.79
CA LEU A 202 25.33 36.33 10.70
C LEU A 202 24.49 36.56 9.43
N ARG A 203 25.00 37.38 8.50
CA ARG A 203 24.41 37.48 7.16
C ARG A 203 24.94 36.33 6.30
N PRO A 204 24.07 35.43 5.80
CA PRO A 204 24.52 34.29 5.00
C PRO A 204 25.01 34.76 3.61
N PRO A 205 25.98 34.05 3.00
CA PRO A 205 26.36 34.31 1.62
C PRO A 205 25.18 34.03 0.66
N HIS A 206 25.22 34.62 -0.52
CA HIS A 206 24.21 34.34 -1.55
C HIS A 206 24.33 32.89 -2.04
N ILE A 207 23.19 32.23 -2.20
CA ILE A 207 23.14 30.90 -2.84
C ILE A 207 23.20 31.13 -4.35
N PRO A 208 24.11 30.47 -5.10
CA PRO A 208 24.24 30.68 -6.55
C PRO A 208 22.89 30.60 -7.29
N ALA A 209 22.60 31.63 -8.08
CA ALA A 209 21.30 31.79 -8.74
C ALA A 209 21.03 30.79 -9.89
N GLY A 210 22.06 30.10 -10.39
CA GLY A 210 21.96 29.15 -11.52
C GLY A 210 21.14 27.88 -11.23
N GLY A 211 20.61 27.73 -10.02
CA GLY A 211 19.80 26.58 -9.63
C GLY A 211 20.60 25.28 -9.56
N TRP A 212 19.90 24.17 -9.34
CA TRP A 212 20.52 22.86 -9.19
C TRP A 212 21.26 22.40 -10.44
N THR A 213 20.73 22.68 -11.64
CA THR A 213 21.33 22.25 -12.89
C THR A 213 22.69 22.90 -13.14
N ALA A 214 22.80 24.22 -12.91
CA ALA A 214 24.09 24.90 -13.04
C ALA A 214 25.10 24.43 -11.97
N ALA A 215 24.62 24.14 -10.75
CA ALA A 215 25.47 23.69 -9.67
C ALA A 215 25.95 22.23 -9.81
N LEU A 216 25.13 21.36 -10.41
CA LEU A 216 25.43 19.93 -10.58
C LEU A 216 25.97 19.58 -11.96
N GLY A 217 25.92 20.52 -12.92
CA GLY A 217 26.30 20.30 -14.32
C GLY A 217 25.32 19.44 -15.12
N GLN A 218 24.23 18.99 -14.50
CA GLN A 218 23.20 18.15 -15.08
C GLN A 218 21.87 18.36 -14.36
N ALA A 219 20.76 17.92 -14.97
CA ALA A 219 19.46 17.95 -14.32
C ALA A 219 19.52 17.16 -12.99
N PRO A 220 19.10 17.77 -11.87
CA PRO A 220 19.17 17.12 -10.57
C PRO A 220 18.25 15.89 -10.51
N THR A 221 18.77 14.79 -9.97
CA THR A 221 17.91 13.70 -9.48
C THR A 221 17.50 13.98 -8.03
N ASP A 222 16.37 13.44 -7.58
CA ASP A 222 15.92 13.52 -6.17
C ASP A 222 17.05 13.12 -5.21
N ARG A 223 17.75 12.03 -5.56
CA ARG A 223 18.89 11.53 -4.80
C ARG A 223 20.02 12.56 -4.71
N ALA A 224 20.37 13.22 -5.82
CA ALA A 224 21.43 14.23 -5.83
C ALA A 224 21.07 15.45 -4.97
N VAL A 225 19.80 15.87 -4.98
CA VAL A 225 19.29 16.97 -4.14
C VAL A 225 19.40 16.62 -2.66
N VAL A 226 18.94 15.42 -2.30
CA VAL A 226 18.98 14.90 -0.92
C VAL A 226 20.43 14.76 -0.45
N GLU A 227 21.30 14.08 -1.19
CA GLU A 227 22.71 13.88 -0.82
C GLU A 227 23.48 15.21 -0.69
N THR A 228 23.20 16.17 -1.58
CA THR A 228 23.81 17.51 -1.53
C THR A 228 23.37 18.25 -0.28
N THR A 229 22.07 18.20 0.03
CA THR A 229 21.52 18.83 1.24
C THR A 229 22.08 18.16 2.49
N GLU A 230 22.14 16.83 2.55
CA GLU A 230 22.73 16.12 3.68
C GLU A 230 24.18 16.51 3.95
N ARG A 231 25.02 16.59 2.90
CA ARG A 231 26.42 16.99 3.05
C ARG A 231 26.53 18.43 3.58
N ALA A 232 25.71 19.34 3.09
CA ALA A 232 25.63 20.71 3.60
C ALA A 232 25.23 20.73 5.09
N LEU A 233 24.22 19.95 5.50
CA LEU A 233 23.77 19.87 6.89
C LEU A 233 24.82 19.24 7.82
N ARG A 234 25.54 18.20 7.35
CA ARG A 234 26.65 17.59 8.10
C ARG A 234 27.79 18.59 8.30
N ALA A 235 28.20 19.30 7.24
CA ALA A 235 29.23 20.34 7.33
C ALA A 235 28.79 21.48 8.27
N ALA A 236 27.53 21.93 8.19
CA ALA A 236 26.98 22.92 9.11
C ALA A 236 27.00 22.45 10.57
N GLY A 237 26.66 21.18 10.82
CA GLY A 237 26.73 20.57 12.15
C GLY A 237 28.16 20.57 12.71
N ALA A 238 29.13 20.14 11.90
CA ALA A 238 30.54 20.13 12.28
C ALA A 238 31.07 21.54 12.60
N LEU A 239 30.76 22.53 11.77
CA LEU A 239 31.15 23.93 12.01
C LEU A 239 30.45 24.53 13.22
N THR A 240 29.15 24.28 13.40
CA THR A 240 28.40 24.73 14.57
C THR A 240 29.05 24.21 15.85
N ALA A 241 29.43 22.93 15.89
CA ALA A 241 30.09 22.33 17.04
C ALA A 241 31.49 22.92 17.28
N ARG A 242 32.28 23.15 16.22
CA ARG A 242 33.60 23.80 16.32
C ARG A 242 33.50 25.23 16.83
N LEU A 243 32.54 26.00 16.33
CA LEU A 243 32.33 27.39 16.71
C LEU A 243 31.82 27.51 18.16
N ARG A 244 30.87 26.66 18.58
CA ARG A 244 30.44 26.58 19.99
C ARG A 244 31.62 26.29 20.93
N ARG A 245 32.43 25.26 20.62
CA ARG A 245 33.65 24.96 21.41
C ARG A 245 34.66 26.10 21.43
N ALA A 246 34.78 26.87 20.35
CA ALA A 246 35.67 28.04 20.31
C ALA A 246 35.13 29.20 21.17
N LEU A 247 33.81 29.43 21.17
CA LEU A 247 33.15 30.39 22.03
C LEU A 247 33.25 30.00 23.51
N ASP A 248 33.01 28.73 23.84
CA ASP A 248 33.08 28.21 25.20
C ASP A 248 34.49 28.35 25.79
N ARG A 249 35.54 27.98 25.04
CA ARG A 249 36.94 28.16 25.46
C ARG A 249 37.27 29.62 25.76
N ARG A 250 36.82 30.53 24.89
CA ARG A 250 37.06 31.98 25.06
C ARG A 250 36.25 32.61 26.19
N ALA A 251 35.09 32.05 26.52
CA ALA A 251 34.33 32.44 27.70
C ALA A 251 35.08 32.06 28.99
N LEU A 252 35.80 30.93 28.99
CA LEU A 252 36.65 30.49 30.11
C LEU A 252 37.94 31.33 30.24
N ASP A 253 38.48 31.84 29.13
CA ASP A 253 39.70 32.66 29.11
C ASP A 253 39.49 34.14 29.53
N ARG A 254 38.24 34.56 29.86
CA ARG A 254 37.97 35.91 30.38
C ARG A 254 38.42 36.03 31.85
N PRO A 255 39.29 36.99 32.20
CA PRO A 255 39.67 37.21 33.61
C PRO A 255 38.44 37.60 34.44
N GLY A 256 38.14 36.80 35.47
CA GLY A 256 37.06 37.06 36.44
C GLY A 256 35.81 36.18 36.34
N THR A 257 35.76 35.15 35.48
CA THR A 257 34.60 34.24 35.38
C THR A 257 34.76 33.05 36.32
N PRO A 258 33.84 32.78 37.29
CA PRO A 258 33.93 31.59 38.12
C PRO A 258 33.69 30.32 37.28
N PRO A 259 34.31 29.17 37.62
CA PRO A 259 34.15 27.95 36.85
C PRO A 259 32.68 27.52 36.83
N PRO A 260 32.16 26.99 35.70
CA PRO A 260 30.80 26.48 35.65
C PRO A 260 30.65 25.30 36.63
N ALA A 261 29.53 25.28 37.36
CA ALA A 261 29.18 24.16 38.23
C ALA A 261 29.21 22.85 37.44
N PRO A 262 29.69 21.73 38.04
CA PRO A 262 29.82 20.47 37.34
C PRO A 262 28.46 20.05 36.80
N ARG A 263 28.39 19.86 35.48
CA ARG A 263 27.27 19.17 34.85
C ARG A 263 27.30 17.74 35.38
N HIS A 264 26.21 17.26 35.97
CA HIS A 264 26.05 15.84 36.25
C HIS A 264 26.18 15.08 34.93
N GLU A 265 27.34 14.47 34.73
CA GLU A 265 27.52 13.38 33.77
C GLU A 265 26.61 12.25 34.25
N GLY A 266 25.49 12.06 33.53
CA GLY A 266 24.74 10.82 33.62
C GLY A 266 25.71 9.68 33.28
N THR A 267 26.11 8.93 34.28
CA THR A 267 26.93 7.75 34.15
C THR A 267 26.28 6.81 33.14
N ALA A 268 27.05 6.48 32.11
CA ALA A 268 26.75 5.43 31.16
C ALA A 268 26.45 4.14 31.92
N THR A 269 25.19 3.73 31.95
CA THR A 269 24.80 2.43 32.47
C THR A 269 25.04 1.40 31.38
N ALA A 270 26.01 0.53 31.60
CA ALA A 270 26.29 -0.66 30.80
C ALA A 270 25.06 -1.60 30.76
N PRO A 271 24.93 -2.46 29.73
CA PRO A 271 23.75 -3.30 29.54
C PRO A 271 23.73 -4.44 30.57
N PRO A 272 22.56 -4.86 31.10
CA PRO A 272 22.51 -6.01 31.98
C PRO A 272 22.45 -7.31 31.16
N GLY A 273 23.47 -8.15 31.34
CA GLY A 273 23.41 -9.59 31.07
C GLY A 273 22.84 -10.36 32.28
N PRO A 274 22.42 -11.62 32.11
CA PRO A 274 21.37 -12.24 32.91
C PRO A 274 21.89 -13.03 34.11
N ALA A 275 21.13 -13.05 35.22
CA ALA A 275 20.69 -14.27 35.92
C ALA A 275 20.17 -14.03 37.36
N ALA A 276 19.26 -14.94 37.74
CA ALA A 276 19.04 -15.52 39.07
C ALA A 276 18.21 -14.76 40.14
N ARG A 277 16.94 -15.16 40.19
CA ARG A 277 16.15 -15.74 41.32
C ARG A 277 16.48 -15.38 42.79
N HIS A 278 15.36 -15.38 43.55
CA HIS A 278 15.16 -15.24 45.01
C HIS A 278 15.07 -13.77 45.48
N GLY A 279 14.07 -13.30 46.22
CA GLY A 279 12.85 -13.87 46.79
C GLY A 279 12.37 -12.92 47.90
N THR A 280 11.04 -12.76 48.05
CA THR A 280 10.33 -12.16 49.22
C THR A 280 10.59 -10.66 49.51
N ALA A 281 9.69 -9.81 50.02
CA ALA A 281 8.37 -9.94 50.64
C ALA A 281 7.56 -8.63 50.43
N ALA A 282 6.26 -8.71 50.71
CA ALA A 282 5.21 -7.70 50.50
C ALA A 282 5.14 -6.58 51.56
N VAL A 283 4.10 -5.72 51.42
CA VAL A 283 3.32 -4.95 52.45
C VAL A 283 3.44 -3.39 52.34
N PRO A 284 2.36 -2.57 52.54
CA PRO A 284 1.65 -1.92 51.42
C PRO A 284 1.41 -0.39 51.61
N ALA A 285 0.65 0.20 50.68
CA ALA A 285 0.22 1.60 50.62
C ALA A 285 -0.69 2.08 51.78
N PRO A 286 -0.77 3.40 52.03
CA PRO A 286 -1.88 4.00 52.77
C PRO A 286 -2.91 4.69 51.87
N ARG A 287 -4.14 4.69 52.40
CA ARG A 287 -5.43 5.04 51.82
C ARG A 287 -5.72 6.55 51.77
N ARG A 288 -6.65 6.92 50.88
CA ARG A 288 -7.42 8.18 50.83
C ARG A 288 -8.27 8.41 52.09
N PRO A 289 -8.79 9.64 52.26
CA PRO A 289 -10.13 9.87 52.79
C PRO A 289 -11.08 10.56 51.77
N GLY A 290 -12.35 10.11 51.74
CA GLY A 290 -13.52 10.93 51.31
C GLY A 290 -13.93 11.88 52.44
N SER A 291 -14.92 12.77 52.41
CA SER A 291 -16.15 13.04 51.64
C SER A 291 -16.49 14.53 51.94
N THR A 292 -17.37 15.28 51.24
CA THR A 292 -18.83 15.32 51.42
C THR A 292 -19.51 16.38 50.53
N SER A 293 -20.80 16.14 50.25
CA SER A 293 -21.95 17.07 50.09
C SER A 293 -22.13 17.98 48.87
N ALA A 294 -23.24 17.75 48.16
CA ALA A 294 -23.98 18.66 47.27
C ALA A 294 -24.86 19.67 48.07
N PRO A 295 -25.53 20.64 47.40
CA PRO A 295 -26.94 20.44 47.01
C PRO A 295 -27.34 21.05 45.64
N ALA A 296 -28.64 21.02 45.33
CA ALA A 296 -29.28 20.91 44.01
C ALA A 296 -29.93 22.20 43.41
N ALA A 297 -29.97 22.23 42.05
CA ALA A 297 -31.02 22.72 41.10
C ALA A 297 -31.48 24.21 41.10
N PRO A 298 -32.26 24.74 40.10
CA PRO A 298 -32.84 24.11 38.89
C PRO A 298 -32.79 24.93 37.54
N ALA A 299 -33.05 24.19 36.44
CA ALA A 299 -33.77 24.47 35.17
C ALA A 299 -33.87 25.88 34.53
N ARG A 300 -33.68 25.92 33.19
CA ARG A 300 -34.54 26.63 32.18
C ARG A 300 -34.08 26.40 30.71
N HIS A 301 -34.96 25.84 29.87
CA HIS A 301 -35.08 26.09 28.41
C HIS A 301 -35.66 27.52 28.18
N PRO A 302 -35.75 28.15 26.96
CA PRO A 302 -35.95 27.62 25.58
C PRO A 302 -35.28 28.53 24.48
N PRO A 303 -35.83 28.82 23.27
CA PRO A 303 -36.40 28.01 22.16
C PRO A 303 -35.65 28.20 20.80
N THR A 304 -36.09 27.44 19.80
CA THR A 304 -35.89 27.60 18.34
C THR A 304 -36.65 28.79 17.74
N PRO A 305 -36.26 29.23 16.52
CA PRO A 305 -37.25 29.56 15.47
C PRO A 305 -36.85 28.93 14.10
N SER A 306 -37.73 28.22 13.40
CA SER A 306 -38.79 28.70 12.48
C SER A 306 -38.29 29.24 11.14
N THR A 307 -38.53 28.46 10.10
CA THR A 307 -38.49 28.77 8.66
C THR A 307 -39.45 29.93 8.29
N PRO A 308 -39.27 30.55 7.12
CA PRO A 308 -40.42 30.68 6.23
C PRO A 308 -40.15 30.26 4.77
N SER A 309 -41.22 29.70 4.19
CA SER A 309 -41.41 29.27 2.81
C SER A 309 -41.38 30.41 1.78
N ALA A 310 -41.05 30.07 0.53
CA ALA A 310 -41.56 30.75 -0.66
C ALA A 310 -41.79 29.75 -1.82
N GLN A 311 -43.07 29.45 -2.06
CA GLN A 311 -43.69 29.21 -3.37
C GLN A 311 -43.43 30.46 -4.27
N ALA A 312 -43.53 30.51 -5.59
CA ALA A 312 -43.82 29.62 -6.71
C ALA A 312 -43.54 30.48 -7.96
N LEU A 313 -43.33 29.89 -9.14
CA LEU A 313 -43.86 30.45 -10.39
C LEU A 313 -43.84 29.37 -11.48
N ARG A 314 -45.06 28.96 -11.84
CA ARG A 314 -45.41 28.26 -13.06
C ARG A 314 -45.45 29.28 -14.21
N ARG A 315 -45.00 28.90 -15.41
CA ARG A 315 -45.79 29.09 -16.64
C ARG A 315 -45.58 27.93 -17.60
N SER A 316 -46.71 27.54 -18.15
CA SER A 316 -47.04 26.42 -19.01
C SER A 316 -47.17 26.86 -20.46
N SER A 317 -46.86 25.97 -21.41
CA SER A 317 -47.65 25.77 -22.64
C SER A 317 -47.23 24.49 -23.36
N ALA A 318 -48.17 23.53 -23.41
CA ALA A 318 -48.18 22.26 -24.13
C ALA A 318 -48.74 22.47 -25.57
N PRO A 319 -49.31 21.48 -26.32
CA PRO A 319 -49.31 20.01 -26.22
C PRO A 319 -49.19 19.24 -27.58
N GLY A 320 -49.17 17.91 -27.50
CA GLY A 320 -49.47 16.97 -28.61
C GLY A 320 -49.06 15.53 -28.25
N THR A 321 -49.84 14.81 -27.41
CA THR A 321 -50.79 13.70 -27.76
C THR A 321 -50.12 12.49 -28.42
N SER A 322 -50.23 11.22 -27.98
CA SER A 322 -51.20 10.46 -27.15
C SER A 322 -50.56 9.09 -26.77
N ALA A 323 -50.49 8.67 -25.49
CA ALA A 323 -51.43 7.80 -24.73
C ALA A 323 -51.34 6.27 -25.05
N PRO A 324 -51.73 5.35 -24.14
CA PRO A 324 -51.62 5.33 -22.66
C PRO A 324 -51.06 3.98 -22.11
N ALA A 325 -50.48 3.98 -20.91
CA ALA A 325 -50.32 2.74 -20.12
C ALA A 325 -50.53 3.04 -18.63
N ALA A 326 -51.43 2.26 -18.04
CA ALA A 326 -52.04 2.48 -16.74
C ALA A 326 -51.05 2.37 -15.56
N ARG A 327 -51.30 3.20 -14.55
CA ARG A 327 -50.72 3.12 -13.21
C ARG A 327 -51.19 1.83 -12.53
N ARG A 328 -50.26 1.10 -11.92
CA ARG A 328 -50.54 0.25 -10.75
C ARG A 328 -49.70 0.77 -9.59
N SER A 329 -50.42 1.22 -8.58
CA SER A 329 -49.95 1.42 -7.22
C SER A 329 -49.75 0.05 -6.53
N ASP A 330 -49.02 0.09 -5.42
CA ASP A 330 -49.07 -0.89 -4.32
C ASP A 330 -48.52 -2.29 -4.62
N ALA A 331 -47.22 -2.46 -4.34
CA ALA A 331 -46.63 -3.78 -4.10
C ALA A 331 -47.21 -4.36 -2.80
N PRO A 332 -47.85 -5.54 -2.81
CA PRO A 332 -48.26 -6.20 -1.58
C PRO A 332 -47.04 -6.80 -0.87
N SER A 333 -47.04 -6.60 0.44
CA SER A 333 -46.22 -7.28 1.44
C SER A 333 -46.14 -8.79 1.21
N ALA A 334 -44.99 -9.35 1.57
CA ALA A 334 -44.69 -10.78 1.58
C ALA A 334 -45.85 -11.63 2.10
N THR A 335 -46.48 -12.41 1.22
CA THR A 335 -47.30 -13.55 1.62
C THR A 335 -46.38 -14.72 1.94
N ALA A 336 -46.40 -15.11 3.21
CA ALA A 336 -45.69 -16.26 3.76
C ALA A 336 -45.86 -17.52 2.89
N ARG A 337 -44.75 -18.21 2.65
CA ARG A 337 -44.75 -19.60 2.16
C ARG A 337 -45.56 -20.47 3.14
N PRO A 338 -46.36 -21.44 2.67
CA PRO A 338 -47.04 -22.36 3.56
C PRO A 338 -46.00 -23.14 4.37
N ASP A 339 -46.21 -23.12 5.68
CA ASP A 339 -45.39 -23.76 6.70
C ASP A 339 -45.30 -25.27 6.39
N ARG A 340 -44.12 -25.72 5.95
CA ARG A 340 -43.81 -27.15 5.91
C ARG A 340 -43.45 -27.51 7.35
N GLY A 341 -44.37 -28.20 8.03
CA GLY A 341 -44.14 -28.74 9.36
C GLY A 341 -42.82 -29.51 9.47
N PRO A 342 -42.30 -29.75 10.69
CA PRO A 342 -40.94 -30.24 10.91
C PRO A 342 -40.73 -31.56 10.17
N VAL A 343 -40.01 -31.49 9.05
CA VAL A 343 -39.48 -32.65 8.35
C VAL A 343 -38.45 -33.25 9.29
N ALA A 344 -38.62 -34.52 9.66
CA ALA A 344 -37.66 -35.25 10.47
C ALA A 344 -36.23 -35.02 9.94
N PRO A 345 -35.21 -34.82 10.81
CA PRO A 345 -33.84 -34.58 10.36
C PRO A 345 -33.41 -35.74 9.48
N ARG A 346 -33.19 -35.42 8.20
CA ARG A 346 -32.69 -36.37 7.22
C ARG A 346 -31.34 -36.89 7.74
N PRO A 347 -31.09 -38.21 7.78
CA PRO A 347 -29.82 -38.75 8.26
C PRO A 347 -28.66 -38.07 7.52
N ALA A 348 -27.59 -37.75 8.25
CA ALA A 348 -26.41 -37.13 7.67
C ALA A 348 -25.92 -37.98 6.50
N ALA A 349 -25.70 -37.36 5.34
CA ALA A 349 -25.27 -38.07 4.14
C ALA A 349 -23.91 -38.74 4.41
N ASP A 350 -23.79 -40.01 4.01
CA ASP A 350 -22.53 -40.75 4.11
C ASP A 350 -21.53 -40.22 3.08
N LEU A 351 -20.61 -39.37 3.54
CA LEU A 351 -19.57 -38.77 2.71
C LEU A 351 -18.71 -39.82 2.00
N ALA A 352 -18.43 -40.96 2.64
CA ALA A 352 -17.62 -42.00 2.02
C ALA A 352 -18.35 -42.61 0.81
N ALA A 353 -19.65 -42.86 0.93
CA ALA A 353 -20.48 -43.30 -0.18
C ALA A 353 -20.57 -42.26 -1.30
N LEU A 354 -20.68 -40.97 -0.98
CA LEU A 354 -20.67 -39.88 -1.98
C LEU A 354 -19.34 -39.84 -2.76
N TYR A 355 -18.21 -39.90 -2.06
CA TYR A 355 -16.89 -39.92 -2.70
C TYR A 355 -16.68 -41.17 -3.56
N ALA A 356 -17.15 -42.34 -3.10
CA ALA A 356 -17.09 -43.57 -3.89
C ALA A 356 -17.94 -43.48 -5.17
N ALA A 357 -19.15 -42.91 -5.08
CA ALA A 357 -20.00 -42.69 -6.25
C ALA A 357 -19.37 -41.71 -7.26
N ASN A 358 -18.78 -40.62 -6.76
CA ASN A 358 -18.06 -39.66 -7.62
C ASN A 358 -16.82 -40.29 -8.27
N ALA A 359 -16.05 -41.11 -7.54
CA ALA A 359 -14.92 -41.84 -8.11
C ALA A 359 -15.37 -42.79 -9.23
N ALA A 360 -16.42 -43.58 -8.99
CA ALA A 360 -17.00 -44.46 -9.99
C ALA A 360 -17.53 -43.68 -11.21
N ALA A 361 -18.10 -42.49 -11.01
CA ALA A 361 -18.52 -41.63 -12.10
C ALA A 361 -17.34 -41.07 -12.91
N ALA A 362 -16.24 -40.70 -12.25
CA ALA A 362 -15.02 -40.24 -12.92
C ALA A 362 -14.40 -41.34 -13.79
N GLU A 363 -14.31 -42.58 -13.26
CA GLU A 363 -13.89 -43.76 -14.03
C GLU A 363 -14.77 -43.94 -15.27
N PHE A 364 -16.09 -43.93 -15.09
CA PHE A 364 -17.04 -44.02 -16.19
C PHE A 364 -16.81 -42.95 -17.25
N TYR A 365 -16.68 -41.68 -16.85
CA TYR A 365 -16.43 -40.57 -17.78
C TYR A 365 -15.08 -40.71 -18.50
N ALA A 366 -14.03 -41.14 -17.81
CA ALA A 366 -12.72 -41.36 -18.40
C ALA A 366 -12.77 -42.40 -19.53
N THR A 367 -13.55 -43.49 -19.39
CA THR A 367 -13.71 -44.50 -20.45
C THR A 367 -14.34 -43.96 -21.76
N HIS A 368 -15.07 -42.84 -21.68
CA HIS A 368 -15.74 -42.21 -22.82
C HIS A 368 -14.87 -41.17 -23.53
N LEU A 369 -13.83 -40.64 -22.88
CA LEU A 369 -13.00 -39.56 -23.43
C LEU A 369 -12.26 -39.95 -24.72
N PRO A 370 -11.56 -41.11 -24.81
CA PRO A 370 -10.77 -41.45 -26.00
C PRO A 370 -11.60 -41.55 -27.29
N ARG A 371 -12.88 -41.88 -27.17
CA ARG A 371 -13.79 -42.08 -28.32
C ARG A 371 -14.52 -40.80 -28.74
N ASN A 372 -14.41 -39.71 -27.97
CA ASN A 372 -15.17 -38.50 -28.23
C ASN A 372 -14.38 -37.48 -29.07
N ARG A 373 -14.73 -37.35 -30.35
CA ARG A 373 -14.08 -36.43 -31.29
C ARG A 373 -14.20 -34.95 -30.89
N ALA A 374 -15.34 -34.54 -30.32
CA ALA A 374 -15.57 -33.15 -29.93
C ALA A 374 -14.70 -32.75 -28.73
N ALA A 375 -14.58 -33.61 -27.73
CA ALA A 375 -13.67 -33.43 -26.60
C ALA A 375 -12.21 -33.35 -27.07
N ALA A 376 -11.79 -34.27 -27.93
CA ALA A 376 -10.42 -34.27 -28.48
C ALA A 376 -10.12 -32.99 -29.28
N ALA A 377 -11.08 -32.50 -30.08
CA ALA A 377 -10.94 -31.23 -30.80
C ALA A 377 -10.87 -30.02 -29.84
N TYR A 378 -11.70 -30.01 -28.80
CA TYR A 378 -11.68 -28.96 -27.78
C TYR A 378 -10.32 -28.90 -27.07
N LEU A 379 -9.82 -30.04 -26.57
CA LEU A 379 -8.55 -30.11 -25.87
C LEU A 379 -7.36 -29.70 -26.74
N ARG A 380 -7.32 -30.13 -28.01
CA ARG A 380 -6.28 -29.72 -28.97
C ARG A 380 -6.32 -28.23 -29.28
N SER A 381 -7.51 -27.68 -29.54
CA SER A 381 -7.65 -26.25 -29.87
C SER A 381 -7.23 -25.31 -28.74
N HIS A 382 -7.23 -25.79 -27.49
CA HIS A 382 -6.79 -25.04 -26.32
C HIS A 382 -5.36 -25.41 -25.86
N GLY A 383 -4.65 -26.26 -26.62
CA GLY A 383 -3.27 -26.66 -26.28
C GLY A 383 -3.13 -27.55 -25.05
N ILE A 384 -4.21 -28.13 -24.53
CA ILE A 384 -4.23 -28.92 -23.28
C ILE A 384 -4.45 -30.42 -23.51
N ALA A 385 -4.17 -30.92 -24.71
CA ALA A 385 -4.43 -32.32 -25.06
C ALA A 385 -3.62 -33.32 -24.20
N SER A 386 -2.44 -32.96 -23.74
CA SER A 386 -1.61 -33.80 -22.84
C SER A 386 -2.27 -34.02 -21.47
N ALA A 387 -3.13 -33.10 -21.00
CA ALA A 387 -3.84 -33.27 -19.73
C ALA A 387 -4.91 -34.37 -19.76
N ALA A 388 -5.23 -34.89 -20.94
CA ALA A 388 -6.19 -35.97 -21.16
C ALA A 388 -5.53 -37.35 -21.36
N GLU A 389 -4.22 -37.47 -21.10
CA GLU A 389 -3.52 -38.76 -21.14
C GLU A 389 -4.13 -39.75 -20.15
N ALA A 390 -4.25 -41.02 -20.57
CA ALA A 390 -4.80 -42.07 -19.73
C ALA A 390 -3.91 -42.27 -18.49
N GLY A 391 -4.51 -42.20 -17.30
CA GLY A 391 -3.77 -42.28 -16.03
C GLY A 391 -3.10 -40.97 -15.61
N GLY A 392 -3.32 -39.86 -16.33
CA GLY A 392 -2.84 -38.54 -15.91
C GLY A 392 -3.58 -37.97 -14.69
N ASP A 393 -2.94 -37.06 -13.97
CA ASP A 393 -3.41 -36.55 -12.67
C ASP A 393 -4.74 -35.79 -12.74
N TRP A 394 -5.11 -35.25 -13.91
CA TRP A 394 -6.30 -34.43 -14.10
C TRP A 394 -7.61 -35.23 -14.24
N GLN A 395 -7.52 -36.54 -14.53
CA GLN A 395 -8.66 -37.46 -14.61
C GLN A 395 -9.83 -36.92 -15.46
N LEU A 396 -9.52 -36.28 -16.59
CA LEU A 396 -10.55 -35.74 -17.49
C LEU A 396 -11.43 -36.86 -18.05
N GLY A 397 -12.69 -36.56 -18.31
CA GLY A 397 -13.65 -37.53 -18.83
C GLY A 397 -14.72 -36.91 -19.72
N VAL A 398 -15.62 -37.71 -20.28
CA VAL A 398 -16.78 -37.22 -21.05
C VAL A 398 -18.07 -37.82 -20.52
N ALA A 399 -19.04 -36.95 -20.23
CA ALA A 399 -20.41 -37.35 -20.02
C ALA A 399 -21.10 -37.59 -21.37
N PRO A 400 -21.58 -38.81 -21.67
CA PRO A 400 -22.23 -39.13 -22.94
C PRO A 400 -23.56 -38.37 -23.10
N ALA A 401 -24.13 -38.41 -24.30
CA ALA A 401 -25.36 -37.69 -24.65
C ALA A 401 -26.62 -38.29 -23.99
N ALA A 402 -26.60 -39.60 -23.73
CA ALA A 402 -27.74 -40.36 -23.21
C ALA A 402 -28.24 -39.81 -21.86
N GLU A 403 -29.54 -39.91 -21.60
CA GLU A 403 -30.17 -39.28 -20.44
C GLU A 403 -29.93 -40.03 -19.11
N ASP A 404 -29.53 -41.29 -19.15
CA ASP A 404 -29.42 -42.17 -17.98
C ASP A 404 -28.18 -43.09 -18.00
N ALA A 405 -27.19 -42.82 -18.86
CA ALA A 405 -26.08 -43.74 -19.06
C ALA A 405 -25.20 -43.89 -17.80
N LEU A 406 -24.93 -42.78 -17.10
CA LEU A 406 -24.24 -42.84 -15.81
C LEU A 406 -25.14 -43.50 -14.76
N LEU A 407 -26.43 -43.12 -14.69
CA LEU A 407 -27.37 -43.71 -13.75
C LEU A 407 -27.42 -45.24 -13.86
N ARG A 408 -27.55 -45.80 -15.07
CA ARG A 408 -27.54 -47.25 -15.30
C ARG A 408 -26.22 -47.87 -14.86
N HIS A 409 -25.10 -47.29 -15.26
CA HIS A 409 -23.78 -47.77 -14.86
C HIS A 409 -23.58 -47.80 -13.33
N LEU A 410 -24.00 -46.76 -12.61
CA LEU A 410 -23.84 -46.69 -11.16
C LEU A 410 -24.83 -47.61 -10.41
N ARG A 411 -26.04 -47.81 -10.95
CA ARG A 411 -26.99 -48.82 -10.42
C ARG A 411 -26.43 -50.23 -10.56
N GLU A 412 -25.84 -50.56 -11.71
CA GLU A 412 -25.18 -51.86 -11.95
C GLU A 412 -24.01 -52.08 -10.98
N ARG A 413 -23.33 -51.01 -10.56
CA ARG A 413 -22.29 -51.04 -9.51
C ARG A 413 -22.82 -51.05 -8.07
N GLY A 414 -24.14 -51.09 -7.88
CA GLY A 414 -24.78 -51.22 -6.57
C GLY A 414 -24.92 -49.92 -5.78
N PHE A 415 -24.73 -48.74 -6.40
CA PHE A 415 -24.95 -47.47 -5.70
C PHE A 415 -26.44 -47.19 -5.50
N ALA A 416 -26.83 -46.86 -4.27
CA ALA A 416 -28.19 -46.46 -3.95
C ALA A 416 -28.55 -45.12 -4.62
N GLU A 417 -29.76 -45.00 -5.17
CA GLU A 417 -30.22 -43.80 -5.88
C GLU A 417 -30.12 -42.53 -5.03
N GLN A 418 -30.35 -42.66 -3.72
CA GLN A 418 -30.27 -41.53 -2.81
C GLN A 418 -28.84 -40.97 -2.70
N VAL A 419 -27.81 -41.83 -2.76
CA VAL A 419 -26.40 -41.43 -2.79
C VAL A 419 -26.10 -40.68 -4.09
N LEU A 420 -26.65 -41.13 -5.22
CA LEU A 420 -26.44 -40.47 -6.52
C LEU A 420 -27.09 -39.08 -6.58
N LEU A 421 -28.29 -38.94 -6.00
CA LEU A 421 -28.98 -37.66 -5.84
C LEU A 421 -28.18 -36.72 -4.93
N ASP A 422 -27.70 -37.24 -3.79
CA ASP A 422 -26.97 -36.45 -2.80
C ASP A 422 -25.57 -36.06 -3.29
N ALA A 423 -24.96 -36.86 -4.17
CA ALA A 423 -23.71 -36.52 -4.86
C ALA A 423 -23.93 -35.51 -6.01
N GLY A 424 -25.19 -35.23 -6.38
CA GLY A 424 -25.54 -34.34 -7.48
C GLY A 424 -25.17 -34.90 -8.86
N LEU A 425 -25.03 -36.22 -8.99
CA LEU A 425 -24.76 -36.93 -10.25
C LEU A 425 -26.03 -37.11 -11.08
N VAL A 426 -27.17 -37.30 -10.41
CA VAL A 426 -28.50 -37.46 -11.02
C VAL A 426 -29.49 -36.46 -10.44
N ALA A 427 -30.59 -36.22 -11.16
CA ALA A 427 -31.67 -35.35 -10.72
C ALA A 427 -33.04 -35.96 -11.06
N VAL A 428 -34.07 -35.52 -10.33
CA VAL A 428 -35.46 -35.95 -10.55
C VAL A 428 -36.09 -35.14 -11.69
N SER A 429 -36.62 -35.83 -12.70
CA SER A 429 -37.37 -35.23 -13.81
C SER A 429 -38.69 -34.65 -13.32
N ARG A 430 -38.93 -33.38 -13.64
CA ARG A 430 -40.22 -32.72 -13.39
C ARG A 430 -41.25 -32.92 -14.51
N LEU A 431 -40.81 -33.43 -15.66
CA LEU A 431 -41.61 -33.50 -16.89
C LEU A 431 -42.08 -34.93 -17.23
N HIS A 432 -41.39 -35.96 -16.71
CA HIS A 432 -41.64 -37.36 -17.05
C HIS A 432 -41.87 -38.23 -15.79
N GLY A 433 -42.90 -37.90 -15.01
CA GLY A 433 -43.38 -38.77 -13.92
C GLY A 433 -42.42 -39.00 -12.74
N GLY A 434 -41.36 -38.19 -12.58
CA GLY A 434 -40.43 -38.32 -11.45
C GLY A 434 -39.22 -39.24 -11.67
N GLY A 435 -38.96 -39.70 -12.91
CA GLY A 435 -37.77 -40.53 -13.20
C GLY A 435 -36.44 -39.80 -12.96
N LEU A 436 -35.40 -40.54 -12.60
CA LEU A 436 -34.04 -40.01 -12.45
C LEU A 436 -33.33 -39.89 -13.79
N TYR A 437 -32.50 -38.86 -13.94
CA TYR A 437 -31.70 -38.62 -15.13
C TYR A 437 -30.33 -38.04 -14.78
N ASP A 438 -29.35 -38.19 -15.68
CA ASP A 438 -27.98 -37.72 -15.55
C ASP A 438 -27.90 -36.18 -15.58
N VAL A 439 -27.26 -35.59 -14.56
CA VAL A 439 -27.08 -34.13 -14.46
C VAL A 439 -26.17 -33.59 -15.57
N PHE A 440 -25.13 -34.36 -15.94
CA PHE A 440 -24.18 -34.00 -16.97
C PHE A 440 -24.40 -34.85 -18.22
N ARG A 441 -24.51 -34.18 -19.37
CA ARG A 441 -24.70 -34.79 -20.69
C ARG A 441 -24.01 -33.94 -21.74
N ASP A 442 -23.43 -34.57 -22.76
CA ASP A 442 -22.67 -33.90 -23.82
C ASP A 442 -21.61 -32.93 -23.28
N ARG A 443 -20.86 -33.36 -22.25
CA ARG A 443 -19.90 -32.48 -21.55
C ARG A 443 -18.53 -33.11 -21.37
N LEU A 444 -17.49 -32.30 -21.57
CA LEU A 444 -16.15 -32.60 -21.07
C LEU A 444 -16.13 -32.35 -19.56
N MET A 445 -15.71 -33.35 -18.81
CA MET A 445 -15.81 -33.43 -17.36
C MET A 445 -14.46 -33.15 -16.71
N PHE A 446 -14.46 -32.22 -15.76
CA PHE A 446 -13.34 -31.80 -14.94
C PHE A 446 -13.64 -32.16 -13.48
N PRO A 447 -13.07 -33.24 -12.93
CA PRO A 447 -13.30 -33.61 -11.54
C PRO A 447 -12.68 -32.59 -10.57
N VAL A 448 -13.43 -32.22 -9.54
CA VAL A 448 -12.97 -31.31 -8.48
C VAL A 448 -12.67 -32.12 -7.23
N HIS A 449 -11.47 -31.94 -6.68
CA HIS A 449 -10.97 -32.74 -5.58
C HIS A 449 -11.09 -32.01 -4.25
N THR A 450 -11.31 -32.76 -3.18
CA THR A 450 -11.10 -32.28 -1.81
C THR A 450 -9.61 -32.11 -1.54
N PRO A 451 -9.22 -31.40 -0.46
CA PRO A 451 -7.83 -31.37 -0.02
C PRO A 451 -7.26 -32.76 0.29
N GLY A 452 -8.11 -33.74 0.64
CA GLY A 452 -7.74 -35.14 0.87
C GLY A 452 -7.62 -35.99 -0.40
N GLY A 453 -7.82 -35.41 -1.59
CA GLY A 453 -7.67 -36.13 -2.86
C GLY A 453 -8.92 -36.88 -3.36
N GLN A 454 -10.03 -36.82 -2.62
CA GLN A 454 -11.29 -37.45 -3.04
C GLN A 454 -12.02 -36.57 -4.05
N ILE A 455 -12.74 -37.17 -5.00
CA ILE A 455 -13.55 -36.41 -5.97
C ILE A 455 -14.84 -35.96 -5.27
N ALA A 456 -14.97 -34.65 -5.05
CA ALA A 456 -16.12 -34.02 -4.43
C ALA A 456 -17.29 -33.82 -5.41
N GLY A 457 -16.97 -33.56 -6.68
CA GLY A 457 -17.95 -33.27 -7.72
C GLY A 457 -17.26 -32.90 -9.03
N PHE A 458 -18.00 -32.28 -9.94
CA PHE A 458 -17.54 -32.04 -11.31
C PHE A 458 -17.87 -30.64 -11.80
N THR A 459 -17.01 -30.14 -12.69
CA THR A 459 -17.32 -29.07 -13.63
C THR A 459 -17.41 -29.66 -15.03
N GLY A 460 -18.46 -29.35 -15.78
CA GLY A 460 -18.72 -29.90 -17.11
C GLY A 460 -18.79 -28.81 -18.18
N ARG A 461 -17.90 -28.83 -19.17
CA ARG A 461 -17.92 -27.94 -20.34
C ARG A 461 -18.80 -28.54 -21.43
N ASP A 462 -19.78 -27.78 -21.90
CA ASP A 462 -20.63 -28.17 -23.03
C ASP A 462 -19.80 -28.42 -24.29
N LEU A 463 -20.01 -29.59 -24.89
CA LEU A 463 -19.44 -30.00 -26.18
C LEU A 463 -20.48 -29.92 -27.31
N SER A 464 -21.78 -29.84 -26.98
CA SER A 464 -22.85 -29.85 -27.98
C SER A 464 -23.02 -28.52 -28.70
N GLY A 465 -22.65 -27.41 -28.06
CA GLY A 465 -22.94 -26.05 -28.52
C GLY A 465 -24.42 -25.66 -28.38
N ARG A 466 -25.27 -26.56 -27.89
CA ARG A 466 -26.73 -26.35 -27.76
C ARG A 466 -27.13 -25.85 -26.38
N SER A 467 -26.28 -26.06 -25.37
CA SER A 467 -26.60 -25.66 -24.00
C SER A 467 -26.40 -24.15 -23.81
N PRO A 468 -27.34 -23.44 -23.16
CA PRO A 468 -27.16 -22.02 -22.84
C PRO A 468 -26.03 -21.79 -21.82
N ALA A 469 -25.70 -22.80 -21.01
CA ALA A 469 -24.60 -22.75 -20.06
C ALA A 469 -23.35 -23.44 -20.62
N LYS A 470 -22.32 -22.65 -20.94
CA LYS A 470 -21.00 -23.15 -21.40
C LYS A 470 -20.39 -24.09 -20.37
N PHE A 471 -20.39 -23.72 -19.10
CA PHE A 471 -19.99 -24.58 -17.99
C PHE A 471 -21.16 -24.86 -17.06
N ARG A 472 -21.20 -26.06 -16.49
CA ARG A 472 -22.13 -26.48 -15.45
C ARG A 472 -21.33 -27.12 -14.33
N ASN A 473 -21.56 -26.73 -13.09
CA ASN A 473 -20.94 -27.36 -11.94
C ASN A 473 -21.96 -28.26 -11.24
N THR A 474 -21.47 -29.26 -10.49
CA THR A 474 -22.30 -29.96 -9.49
C THR A 474 -23.00 -28.92 -8.62
N ALA A 475 -24.27 -29.15 -8.26
CA ALA A 475 -24.96 -28.31 -7.27
C ALA A 475 -24.25 -28.39 -5.91
N ASP A 476 -24.58 -27.53 -4.95
CA ASP A 476 -24.04 -27.71 -3.59
C ASP A 476 -24.54 -29.04 -3.01
N THR A 477 -23.61 -29.85 -2.54
CA THR A 477 -23.84 -31.15 -1.91
C THR A 477 -23.05 -31.25 -0.61
N PRO A 478 -23.31 -32.24 0.25
CA PRO A 478 -22.48 -32.47 1.43
C PRO A 478 -20.99 -32.71 1.11
N ALA A 479 -20.70 -33.23 -0.10
CA ALA A 479 -19.33 -33.47 -0.55
C ALA A 479 -18.70 -32.27 -1.30
N PHE A 480 -19.50 -31.36 -1.84
CA PHE A 480 -19.06 -30.29 -2.75
C PHE A 480 -19.68 -28.94 -2.43
N HIS A 481 -18.84 -28.01 -1.99
CA HIS A 481 -19.17 -26.60 -1.82
C HIS A 481 -18.35 -25.72 -2.76
N LYS A 482 -19.03 -25.04 -3.71
CA LYS A 482 -18.36 -24.22 -4.75
C LYS A 482 -17.53 -23.08 -4.17
N SER A 483 -17.89 -22.62 -2.99
CA SER A 483 -17.22 -21.53 -2.27
C SER A 483 -16.00 -21.99 -1.50
N GLU A 484 -15.74 -23.28 -1.37
CA GLU A 484 -14.68 -23.82 -0.51
C GLU A 484 -13.59 -24.55 -1.30
N LEU A 485 -13.96 -25.17 -2.41
CA LEU A 485 -13.05 -25.94 -3.25
C LEU A 485 -12.46 -25.10 -4.38
N LEU A 486 -11.25 -25.47 -4.79
CA LEU A 486 -10.53 -24.91 -5.93
C LEU A 486 -10.13 -26.05 -6.86
N TYR A 487 -10.51 -25.93 -8.12
CA TYR A 487 -10.07 -26.89 -9.13
C TYR A 487 -8.55 -26.76 -9.35
N GLY A 488 -7.87 -27.90 -9.48
CA GLY A 488 -6.43 -27.98 -9.74
C GLY A 488 -5.52 -27.93 -8.52
N LEU A 489 -6.02 -27.52 -7.35
CA LEU A 489 -5.18 -27.40 -6.14
C LEU A 489 -4.57 -28.74 -5.74
N THR A 490 -5.39 -29.75 -5.46
CA THR A 490 -4.90 -31.05 -4.98
C THR A 490 -4.07 -31.79 -6.02
N VAL A 491 -4.50 -31.73 -7.29
CA VAL A 491 -3.83 -32.34 -8.44
C VAL A 491 -2.38 -31.85 -8.56
N GLN A 492 -2.14 -30.55 -8.34
CA GLN A 492 -0.80 -29.96 -8.46
C GLN A 492 -0.04 -29.91 -7.13
N ALA A 493 -0.73 -29.91 -5.99
CA ALA A 493 -0.11 -29.84 -4.68
C ALA A 493 0.61 -31.14 -4.26
N ALA A 494 0.31 -32.27 -4.90
CA ALA A 494 0.96 -33.56 -4.65
C ALA A 494 2.46 -33.60 -5.05
N GLY A 495 2.95 -32.62 -5.80
CA GLY A 495 4.38 -32.53 -6.15
C GLY A 495 5.28 -32.15 -4.97
N PRO A 496 6.60 -32.44 -5.02
CA PRO A 496 7.51 -32.15 -3.91
C PRO A 496 7.62 -30.63 -3.64
N GLY A 497 7.60 -30.27 -2.35
CA GLY A 497 7.88 -28.91 -1.87
C GLY A 497 6.68 -27.97 -1.76
N VAL A 498 6.94 -26.80 -1.17
CA VAL A 498 5.97 -25.70 -1.02
C VAL A 498 5.92 -24.89 -2.32
N PRO A 499 4.75 -24.43 -2.80
CA PRO A 499 4.68 -23.61 -4.00
C PRO A 499 5.39 -22.27 -3.84
N ASP A 500 6.11 -21.85 -4.88
CA ASP A 500 6.65 -20.49 -4.97
C ASP A 500 5.51 -19.49 -5.21
N ARG A 501 4.45 -19.94 -5.89
CA ARG A 501 3.29 -19.10 -6.18
C ARG A 501 1.99 -19.87 -6.43
N PHE A 502 0.88 -19.23 -6.08
CA PHE A 502 -0.45 -19.60 -6.53
C PHE A 502 -0.89 -18.68 -7.66
N LEU A 503 -1.45 -19.25 -8.73
CA LEU A 503 -2.04 -18.51 -9.83
C LEU A 503 -3.54 -18.80 -9.89
N VAL A 504 -4.36 -17.80 -9.56
CA VAL A 504 -5.82 -17.92 -9.55
C VAL A 504 -6.38 -17.45 -10.89
N VAL A 505 -7.12 -18.34 -11.55
CA VAL A 505 -7.75 -18.14 -12.85
C VAL A 505 -9.26 -18.40 -12.79
N GLU A 506 -10.00 -18.10 -13.87
CA GLU A 506 -11.47 -18.23 -13.87
C GLU A 506 -11.95 -19.68 -14.04
N GLY A 507 -11.38 -20.41 -15.00
CA GLY A 507 -11.90 -21.67 -15.48
C GLY A 507 -10.93 -22.86 -15.36
N PRO A 508 -11.45 -24.10 -15.34
CA PRO A 508 -10.62 -25.29 -15.24
C PRO A 508 -9.68 -25.45 -16.45
N THR A 509 -10.12 -25.06 -17.65
CA THR A 509 -9.29 -25.06 -18.86
C THR A 509 -8.05 -24.17 -18.68
N ASP A 510 -8.22 -22.97 -18.13
CA ASP A 510 -7.12 -22.04 -17.89
C ASP A 510 -6.19 -22.52 -16.78
N ALA A 511 -6.70 -23.24 -15.77
CA ALA A 511 -5.86 -23.79 -14.71
C ALA A 511 -4.92 -24.87 -15.26
N ILE A 512 -5.41 -25.74 -16.14
CA ILE A 512 -4.60 -26.73 -16.84
C ILE A 512 -3.59 -26.02 -17.76
N ALA A 513 -4.04 -25.07 -18.57
CA ALA A 513 -3.16 -24.35 -19.49
C ALA A 513 -2.05 -23.60 -18.73
N ALA A 514 -2.39 -22.92 -17.64
CA ALA A 514 -1.43 -22.25 -16.78
C ALA A 514 -0.42 -23.22 -16.18
N GLN A 515 -0.84 -24.39 -15.69
CA GLN A 515 0.09 -25.42 -15.20
C GLN A 515 1.08 -25.81 -16.30
N LEU A 516 0.60 -26.12 -17.52
CA LEU A 516 1.46 -26.52 -18.63
C LEU A 516 2.45 -25.43 -19.03
N ILE A 517 2.02 -24.15 -19.03
CA ILE A 517 2.91 -23.01 -19.26
C ILE A 517 4.01 -22.93 -18.20
N HIS A 518 3.65 -23.12 -16.92
CA HIS A 518 4.57 -22.97 -15.80
C HIS A 518 5.50 -24.17 -15.59
N GLN A 519 5.25 -25.30 -16.25
CA GLN A 519 6.19 -26.43 -16.32
C GLN A 519 7.35 -26.19 -17.30
N ALA A 520 7.29 -25.14 -18.13
CA ALA A 520 8.37 -24.79 -19.04
C ALA A 520 9.68 -24.47 -18.27
N PRO A 521 10.86 -24.72 -18.88
CA PRO A 521 12.15 -24.39 -18.27
C PRO A 521 12.22 -22.94 -17.80
N GLY A 522 12.67 -22.74 -16.56
CA GLY A 522 12.74 -21.41 -15.93
C GLY A 522 11.45 -20.96 -15.24
N GLY A 523 10.40 -21.79 -15.22
CA GLY A 523 9.21 -21.57 -14.41
C GLY A 523 9.45 -21.79 -12.91
N ALA A 524 8.98 -20.87 -12.07
CA ALA A 524 8.86 -21.10 -10.63
C ALA A 524 7.74 -22.13 -10.36
N ARG A 525 7.83 -22.89 -9.25
CA ARG A 525 6.82 -23.89 -8.86
C ARG A 525 5.47 -23.19 -8.64
N THR A 526 4.61 -23.26 -9.65
CA THR A 526 3.35 -22.55 -9.71
C THR A 526 2.20 -23.54 -9.61
N VAL A 527 1.30 -23.31 -8.66
CA VAL A 527 0.05 -24.06 -8.54
C VAL A 527 -1.08 -23.19 -9.08
N ALA A 528 -1.59 -23.56 -10.26
CA ALA A 528 -2.66 -22.85 -10.94
C ALA A 528 -4.03 -23.39 -10.53
N VAL A 529 -4.92 -22.53 -10.06
CA VAL A 529 -6.21 -22.93 -9.49
C VAL A 529 -7.35 -22.13 -10.09
N ALA A 530 -8.51 -22.77 -10.25
CA ALA A 530 -9.72 -22.12 -10.71
C ALA A 530 -10.85 -22.18 -9.69
N SER A 531 -11.59 -21.07 -9.57
CA SER A 531 -12.84 -21.05 -8.82
C SER A 531 -13.92 -21.89 -9.51
N CYS A 532 -14.76 -22.58 -8.75
CA CYS A 532 -15.85 -23.41 -9.29
C CYS A 532 -17.09 -22.58 -9.66
N GLY A 533 -16.92 -21.60 -10.57
CA GLY A 533 -18.01 -20.75 -11.08
C GLY A 533 -18.54 -19.71 -10.07
N THR A 534 -17.71 -19.34 -9.10
CA THR A 534 -17.99 -18.33 -8.06
C THR A 534 -16.92 -17.24 -8.10
N ALA A 535 -17.18 -16.08 -7.50
CA ALA A 535 -16.08 -15.15 -7.22
C ALA A 535 -15.11 -15.79 -6.22
N PHE A 536 -13.82 -15.52 -6.35
CA PHE A 536 -12.79 -16.01 -5.42
C PHE A 536 -13.15 -15.66 -3.97
N THR A 537 -13.38 -16.67 -3.14
CA THR A 537 -13.98 -16.51 -1.81
C THR A 537 -12.94 -16.48 -0.69
N ARG A 538 -13.38 -16.06 0.50
CA ARG A 538 -12.56 -16.13 1.72
C ARG A 538 -12.11 -17.56 2.06
N ALA A 539 -13.01 -18.54 1.97
CA ALA A 539 -12.67 -19.93 2.28
C ALA A 539 -11.63 -20.50 1.31
N GLN A 540 -11.72 -20.16 0.01
CA GLN A 540 -10.72 -20.52 -1.00
C GLN A 540 -9.37 -19.84 -0.74
N PHE A 541 -9.38 -18.56 -0.38
CA PHE A 541 -8.16 -17.83 0.03
C PHE A 541 -7.50 -18.47 1.25
N ASP A 542 -8.27 -18.80 2.29
CA ASP A 542 -7.74 -19.45 3.48
C ASP A 542 -7.22 -20.86 3.16
N LEU A 543 -7.85 -21.57 2.22
CA LEU A 543 -7.38 -22.86 1.72
C LEU A 543 -6.00 -22.75 1.08
N LEU A 544 -5.75 -21.74 0.25
CA LEU A 544 -4.42 -21.48 -0.32
C LEU A 544 -3.41 -21.06 0.75
N ALA A 545 -3.80 -20.20 1.70
CA ALA A 545 -2.91 -19.71 2.75
C ALA A 545 -2.40 -20.85 3.66
N ARG A 546 -3.21 -21.88 3.91
CA ARG A 546 -2.79 -23.05 4.72
C ARG A 546 -1.67 -23.87 4.09
N THR A 547 -1.53 -23.84 2.77
CA THR A 547 -0.51 -24.62 2.02
C THR A 547 0.62 -23.75 1.49
N ALA A 548 0.57 -22.44 1.73
CA ALA A 548 1.59 -21.47 1.37
C ALA A 548 2.76 -21.45 2.36
N GLY A 549 3.97 -21.27 1.85
CA GLY A 549 5.16 -20.96 2.65
C GLY A 549 5.26 -19.46 2.94
N PRO A 550 6.27 -19.03 3.72
CA PRO A 550 6.44 -17.61 4.09
C PRO A 550 6.59 -16.65 2.90
N HIS A 551 7.09 -17.12 1.76
CA HIS A 551 7.40 -16.31 0.57
C HIS A 551 6.53 -16.65 -0.64
N THR A 552 5.53 -17.51 -0.50
CA THR A 552 4.65 -17.90 -1.61
C THR A 552 3.85 -16.70 -2.09
N SER A 553 4.00 -16.34 -3.37
CA SER A 553 3.26 -15.23 -3.98
C SER A 553 1.84 -15.64 -4.38
N LEU A 554 0.94 -14.65 -4.47
CA LEU A 554 -0.41 -14.82 -5.00
C LEU A 554 -0.56 -14.00 -6.29
N VAL A 555 -0.89 -14.66 -7.38
CA VAL A 555 -1.07 -14.06 -8.71
C VAL A 555 -2.52 -14.23 -9.13
N LEU A 556 -3.16 -13.14 -9.55
CA LEU A 556 -4.48 -13.19 -10.17
C LEU A 556 -4.38 -13.02 -11.69
N SER A 557 -5.02 -13.91 -12.45
CA SER A 557 -5.15 -13.77 -13.90
C SER A 557 -6.56 -14.14 -14.34
N PHE A 558 -7.38 -13.12 -14.52
CA PHE A 558 -8.76 -13.25 -14.99
C PHE A 558 -8.88 -12.84 -16.47
N ASP A 559 -9.96 -13.24 -17.12
CA ASP A 559 -10.18 -13.06 -18.55
C ASP A 559 -10.14 -11.58 -18.93
N ALA A 560 -9.73 -11.30 -20.17
CA ALA A 560 -9.61 -9.94 -20.70
C ALA A 560 -10.98 -9.32 -21.07
N ASP A 561 -12.03 -9.59 -20.27
CA ASP A 561 -13.40 -9.15 -20.53
C ASP A 561 -14.04 -8.43 -19.31
N ARG A 562 -15.33 -8.08 -19.43
CA ARG A 562 -16.10 -7.43 -18.35
C ARG A 562 -16.37 -8.36 -17.16
N ALA A 563 -16.47 -9.67 -17.38
CA ALA A 563 -16.68 -10.65 -16.31
C ALA A 563 -15.42 -10.80 -15.48
N GLY A 564 -14.26 -10.98 -16.11
CA GLY A 564 -12.97 -11.08 -15.43
C GLY A 564 -12.55 -9.81 -14.72
N THR A 565 -12.90 -8.65 -15.30
CA THR A 565 -12.74 -7.37 -14.61
C THR A 565 -13.55 -7.30 -13.31
N ARG A 566 -14.80 -7.79 -13.30
CA ARG A 566 -15.62 -7.88 -12.07
C ARG A 566 -15.12 -8.96 -11.11
N ALA A 567 -14.53 -10.04 -11.61
CA ALA A 567 -13.88 -11.04 -10.78
C ALA A 567 -12.69 -10.42 -10.02
N LEU A 568 -11.86 -9.62 -10.71
CA LEU A 568 -10.76 -8.88 -10.10
C LEU A 568 -11.25 -7.94 -9.00
N GLU A 569 -12.30 -7.15 -9.25
CA GLU A 569 -12.87 -6.25 -8.24
C GLU A 569 -13.29 -6.98 -6.96
N ARG A 570 -13.90 -8.15 -7.10
CA ARG A 570 -14.37 -8.94 -5.96
C ARG A 570 -13.22 -9.62 -5.22
N ALA A 571 -12.22 -10.09 -5.95
CA ALA A 571 -11.05 -10.75 -5.38
C ALA A 571 -10.08 -9.76 -4.71
N TYR A 572 -9.99 -8.52 -5.21
CA TYR A 572 -8.98 -7.54 -4.80
C TYR A 572 -8.91 -7.30 -3.29
N PRO A 573 -10.01 -6.97 -2.57
CA PRO A 573 -9.95 -6.65 -1.14
C PRO A 573 -9.43 -7.80 -0.29
N LEU A 574 -9.67 -9.04 -0.75
CA LEU A 574 -9.20 -10.24 -0.09
C LEU A 574 -7.72 -10.51 -0.47
N ALA A 575 -7.40 -10.48 -1.76
CA ALA A 575 -6.07 -10.80 -2.27
C ALA A 575 -4.98 -9.89 -1.69
N VAL A 576 -5.21 -8.58 -1.53
CA VAL A 576 -4.21 -7.66 -0.94
C VAL A 576 -3.87 -7.97 0.51
N THR A 577 -4.70 -8.77 1.21
CA THR A 577 -4.45 -9.17 2.60
C THR A 577 -3.55 -10.39 2.72
N TRP A 578 -3.18 -11.04 1.60
CA TRP A 578 -2.37 -12.25 1.52
C TRP A 578 -1.18 -12.21 2.49
N PRO A 579 -1.05 -13.17 3.44
CA PRO A 579 -0.12 -13.05 4.55
C PRO A 579 1.32 -13.50 4.24
N HIS A 580 1.58 -14.03 3.05
CA HIS A 580 2.86 -14.65 2.70
C HIS A 580 3.72 -13.73 1.80
N GLY A 581 3.89 -14.08 0.53
CA GLY A 581 4.70 -13.34 -0.44
C GLY A 581 3.96 -12.18 -1.14
N PRO A 582 4.56 -11.67 -2.23
CA PRO A 582 3.97 -10.60 -3.04
C PRO A 582 2.61 -10.96 -3.63
N VAL A 583 1.79 -9.93 -3.86
CA VAL A 583 0.50 -10.04 -4.56
C VAL A 583 0.54 -9.28 -5.88
N THR A 584 0.35 -10.01 -6.97
CA THR A 584 0.43 -9.48 -8.32
C THR A 584 -0.79 -9.89 -9.12
N GLY A 585 -0.94 -9.30 -10.30
CA GLY A 585 -1.81 -9.84 -11.32
C GLY A 585 -1.14 -9.81 -12.68
N THR A 586 -1.52 -10.74 -13.52
CA THR A 586 -1.08 -10.82 -14.91
C THR A 586 -2.30 -10.91 -15.82
N ARG A 587 -2.09 -10.71 -17.12
CA ARG A 587 -3.13 -10.84 -18.14
C ARG A 587 -2.60 -11.66 -19.31
N PRO A 588 -3.45 -12.45 -19.96
CA PRO A 588 -3.09 -13.15 -21.20
C PRO A 588 -2.82 -12.11 -22.30
N ALA A 589 -1.54 -11.89 -22.63
CA ALA A 589 -1.07 -10.73 -23.38
C ALA A 589 -1.65 -10.63 -24.81
N GLY A 590 -2.73 -9.86 -24.99
CA GLY A 590 -3.42 -9.74 -26.28
C GLY A 590 -4.32 -10.93 -26.64
N HIS A 591 -4.48 -11.88 -25.72
CA HIS A 591 -5.28 -13.09 -25.87
C HIS A 591 -6.51 -13.04 -24.97
N LYS A 592 -7.51 -13.86 -25.30
CA LYS A 592 -8.79 -13.84 -24.56
C LYS A 592 -8.61 -14.35 -23.13
N ASP A 593 -7.93 -15.48 -22.99
CA ASP A 593 -7.69 -16.24 -21.77
C ASP A 593 -6.33 -16.95 -21.84
N ILE A 594 -5.94 -17.68 -20.78
CA ILE A 594 -4.62 -18.32 -20.71
C ILE A 594 -4.53 -19.50 -21.68
N ALA A 595 -5.63 -20.23 -21.85
CA ALA A 595 -5.69 -21.34 -22.79
C ALA A 595 -5.48 -20.89 -24.25
N ASP A 596 -6.08 -19.76 -24.66
CA ASP A 596 -5.87 -19.13 -25.96
C ASP A 596 -4.40 -18.69 -26.15
N LEU A 597 -3.78 -18.12 -25.10
CA LEU A 597 -2.36 -17.76 -25.11
C LEU A 597 -1.46 -19.00 -25.31
N LEU A 598 -1.72 -20.09 -24.56
CA LEU A 598 -0.98 -21.34 -24.69
C LEU A 598 -1.09 -21.89 -26.13
N ALA A 599 -2.31 -21.97 -26.65
CA ALA A 599 -2.57 -22.51 -27.99
C ALA A 599 -1.86 -21.71 -29.08
N ALA A 600 -1.80 -20.39 -28.95
CA ALA A 600 -1.20 -19.50 -29.95
C ALA A 600 0.32 -19.41 -29.88
N ARG A 601 0.91 -19.51 -28.68
CA ARG A 601 2.32 -19.16 -28.44
C ARG A 601 3.19 -20.35 -28.04
N GLY A 602 2.59 -21.44 -27.59
CA GLY A 602 3.28 -22.53 -26.91
C GLY A 602 3.74 -22.13 -25.50
N PRO A 603 4.15 -23.11 -24.67
CA PRO A 603 4.37 -22.91 -23.24
C PRO A 603 5.49 -21.90 -22.94
N ASP A 604 6.66 -22.01 -23.58
CA ASP A 604 7.82 -21.15 -23.30
C ASP A 604 7.57 -19.66 -23.59
N ARG A 605 6.94 -19.36 -24.72
CA ARG A 605 6.62 -17.97 -25.10
C ARG A 605 5.47 -17.44 -24.26
N ALA A 606 4.44 -18.25 -24.01
CA ALA A 606 3.35 -17.89 -23.13
C ALA A 606 3.84 -17.57 -21.71
N LEU A 607 4.81 -18.33 -21.17
CA LEU A 607 5.41 -18.06 -19.87
C LEU A 607 6.09 -16.69 -19.84
N ARG A 608 6.92 -16.40 -20.85
CA ARG A 608 7.57 -15.08 -20.98
C ARG A 608 6.55 -13.95 -21.11
N ASP A 609 5.51 -14.15 -21.90
CA ASP A 609 4.44 -13.17 -22.12
C ASP A 609 3.67 -12.90 -20.81
N LEU A 610 3.34 -13.93 -20.02
CA LEU A 610 2.68 -13.79 -18.71
C LEU A 610 3.57 -13.10 -17.67
N LEU A 611 4.85 -13.47 -17.57
CA LEU A 611 5.79 -12.83 -16.65
C LEU A 611 6.04 -11.37 -17.02
N ALA A 612 6.15 -11.06 -18.31
CA ALA A 612 6.32 -9.69 -18.81
C ALA A 612 5.07 -8.81 -18.58
N ALA A 613 3.87 -9.41 -18.56
CA ALA A 613 2.61 -8.73 -18.30
C ALA A 613 2.29 -8.58 -16.79
N GLU A 614 3.01 -9.30 -15.92
CA GLU A 614 2.75 -9.31 -14.49
C GLU A 614 3.04 -7.96 -13.82
N ARG A 615 2.11 -7.48 -13.00
CA ARG A 615 2.20 -6.19 -12.31
C ARG A 615 1.74 -6.29 -10.85
N PRO A 616 2.19 -5.41 -9.95
CA PRO A 616 1.63 -5.31 -8.60
C PRO A 616 0.11 -5.19 -8.64
N LEU A 617 -0.60 -5.96 -7.81
CA LEU A 617 -2.07 -5.97 -7.81
C LEU A 617 -2.68 -4.57 -7.58
N PRO A 618 -2.14 -3.72 -6.67
CA PRO A 618 -2.64 -2.34 -6.50
C PRO A 618 -2.60 -1.49 -7.78
N LEU A 619 -1.63 -1.73 -8.68
CA LEU A 619 -1.55 -1.03 -9.97
C LEU A 619 -2.71 -1.41 -10.88
N LEU A 620 -3.09 -2.70 -10.92
CA LEU A 620 -4.25 -3.15 -11.68
C LEU A 620 -5.54 -2.61 -11.07
N GLY A 621 -5.61 -2.62 -9.74
CA GLY A 621 -6.72 -2.06 -8.96
C GLY A 621 -6.97 -0.58 -9.27
N VAL A 622 -5.95 0.28 -9.18
CA VAL A 622 -6.11 1.73 -9.42
C VAL A 622 -6.52 2.02 -10.86
N ARG A 623 -5.93 1.34 -11.85
CA ARG A 623 -6.30 1.51 -13.27
C ARG A 623 -7.76 1.19 -13.52
N HIS A 624 -8.22 0.11 -12.90
CA HIS A 624 -9.61 -0.33 -13.00
C HIS A 624 -10.56 0.61 -12.26
N ALA A 625 -10.22 1.01 -11.04
CA ALA A 625 -11.02 1.94 -10.25
C ALA A 625 -11.21 3.29 -10.95
N LEU A 626 -10.15 3.84 -11.53
CA LEU A 626 -10.22 5.07 -12.34
C LEU A 626 -11.07 4.88 -13.60
N ALA A 627 -10.93 3.74 -14.29
CA ALA A 627 -11.75 3.43 -15.46
C ALA A 627 -13.25 3.35 -15.10
N LYS A 628 -13.59 2.74 -13.96
CA LYS A 628 -14.96 2.65 -13.45
C LYS A 628 -15.50 4.00 -12.96
N ALA A 629 -14.69 4.78 -12.25
CA ALA A 629 -15.11 6.05 -11.68
C ALA A 629 -15.46 7.07 -12.77
N PHE A 630 -14.64 7.16 -13.82
CA PHE A 630 -14.76 8.21 -14.82
C PHE A 630 -15.31 7.72 -16.17
N GLY A 631 -15.24 6.43 -16.48
CA GLY A 631 -15.70 5.90 -17.77
C GLY A 631 -15.02 6.57 -18.98
N GLY A 632 -13.82 7.12 -18.79
CA GLY A 632 -13.11 7.93 -19.79
C GLY A 632 -13.47 9.43 -19.83
N ARG A 633 -14.37 9.90 -18.96
CA ARG A 633 -14.83 11.30 -18.88
C ARG A 633 -14.28 12.02 -17.65
N PHE A 634 -12.96 11.98 -17.47
CA PHE A 634 -12.32 12.77 -16.43
C PHE A 634 -12.08 14.19 -16.95
N ASN A 635 -12.50 15.22 -16.20
CA ASN A 635 -12.21 16.61 -16.54
C ASN A 635 -11.21 17.23 -15.55
N PRO A 636 -9.93 17.45 -15.94
CA PRO A 636 -8.93 18.03 -15.05
C PRO A 636 -9.24 19.47 -14.63
N ALA A 637 -10.08 20.20 -15.39
CA ALA A 637 -10.49 21.56 -15.05
C ALA A 637 -11.48 21.61 -13.88
N TRP A 638 -12.15 20.50 -13.56
CA TRP A 638 -13.16 20.45 -12.50
C TRP A 638 -12.54 20.01 -11.18
N PRO A 639 -12.55 20.87 -10.14
CA PRO A 639 -12.00 20.52 -8.82
C PRO A 639 -12.62 19.26 -8.22
N GLU A 640 -13.91 19.04 -8.43
CA GLU A 640 -14.64 17.88 -7.91
C GLU A 640 -14.14 16.57 -8.51
N ASP A 641 -13.85 16.56 -9.82
CA ASP A 641 -13.30 15.40 -10.52
C ASP A 641 -11.89 15.08 -10.03
N ARG A 642 -11.05 16.10 -9.84
CA ARG A 642 -9.71 15.93 -9.25
C ARG A 642 -9.78 15.33 -7.85
N VAL A 643 -10.61 15.89 -6.97
CA VAL A 643 -10.80 15.39 -5.61
C VAL A 643 -11.34 13.95 -5.61
N ARG A 644 -12.29 13.64 -6.48
CA ARG A 644 -12.82 12.28 -6.65
C ARG A 644 -11.75 11.31 -7.15
N ALA A 645 -10.84 11.75 -8.03
CA ALA A 645 -9.74 10.95 -8.53
C ALA A 645 -8.76 10.62 -7.41
N TYR A 646 -8.35 11.61 -6.61
CA TYR A 646 -7.44 11.39 -5.47
C TYR A 646 -8.03 10.42 -4.45
N ARG A 647 -9.33 10.56 -4.12
CA ARG A 647 -10.06 9.61 -3.26
C ARG A 647 -10.11 8.20 -3.84
N THR A 648 -10.23 8.08 -5.16
CA THR A 648 -10.25 6.79 -5.85
C THR A 648 -8.89 6.11 -5.82
N ILE A 649 -7.80 6.88 -5.88
CA ILE A 649 -6.42 6.38 -5.91
C ILE A 649 -5.95 5.96 -4.51
N ALA A 650 -6.31 6.72 -3.48
CA ALA A 650 -5.76 6.61 -2.15
C ALA A 650 -5.76 5.19 -1.55
N PRO A 651 -6.84 4.39 -1.61
CA PRO A 651 -6.83 3.02 -1.05
C PRO A 651 -5.75 2.13 -1.68
N TYR A 652 -5.52 2.25 -2.98
CA TYR A 652 -4.51 1.45 -3.70
C TYR A 652 -3.09 1.85 -3.32
N LEU A 653 -2.85 3.12 -2.98
CA LEU A 653 -1.56 3.53 -2.45
C LEU A 653 -1.32 3.00 -1.04
N LEU A 654 -2.38 2.79 -0.23
CA LEU A 654 -2.26 2.12 1.07
C LEU A 654 -1.87 0.64 0.93
N ASP A 655 -2.36 -0.01 -0.12
CA ASP A 655 -2.10 -1.43 -0.40
C ASP A 655 -0.73 -1.69 -1.03
N ALA A 656 -0.02 -0.66 -1.50
CA ALA A 656 1.34 -0.78 -2.02
C ALA A 656 2.29 -1.34 -0.93
N VAL A 657 3.24 -2.19 -1.30
CA VAL A 657 4.17 -2.80 -0.33
C VAL A 657 5.41 -1.94 -0.11
N GLY A 658 5.78 -1.14 -1.12
CA GLY A 658 7.01 -0.37 -1.15
C GLY A 658 6.88 0.93 -1.94
N GLN A 659 7.90 1.78 -1.82
CA GLN A 659 7.90 3.11 -2.44
C GLN A 659 7.94 3.03 -3.98
N ASP A 660 8.69 2.08 -4.53
CA ASP A 660 8.73 1.78 -5.94
C ASP A 660 7.32 1.53 -6.52
N GLN A 661 6.49 0.79 -5.78
CA GLN A 661 5.10 0.56 -6.15
C GLN A 661 4.28 1.85 -6.04
N VAL A 662 4.42 2.61 -4.95
CA VAL A 662 3.72 3.89 -4.76
C VAL A 662 3.92 4.80 -5.98
N ASP A 663 5.16 5.00 -6.44
CA ASP A 663 5.39 5.89 -7.59
C ASP A 663 4.98 5.27 -8.92
N LEU A 664 5.07 3.95 -9.06
CA LEU A 664 4.50 3.28 -10.22
C LEU A 664 2.99 3.55 -10.30
N LEU A 665 2.28 3.46 -9.16
CA LEU A 665 0.86 3.77 -9.07
C LEU A 665 0.56 5.24 -9.36
N VAL A 666 1.29 6.18 -8.74
CA VAL A 666 1.11 7.62 -8.96
C VAL A 666 1.34 7.97 -10.42
N ARG A 667 2.45 7.53 -11.03
CA ARG A 667 2.73 7.79 -12.45
C ARG A 667 1.66 7.20 -13.36
N ALA A 668 1.22 5.97 -13.10
CA ALA A 668 0.18 5.34 -13.91
C ALA A 668 -1.18 6.02 -13.77
N ALA A 669 -1.52 6.50 -12.57
CA ALA A 669 -2.74 7.27 -12.33
C ALA A 669 -2.67 8.64 -13.02
N ALA A 670 -1.56 9.36 -12.87
CA ALA A 670 -1.30 10.65 -13.50
C ALA A 670 -1.39 10.56 -15.03
N GLN A 671 -0.71 9.58 -15.64
CA GLN A 671 -0.80 9.33 -17.08
C GLN A 671 -2.24 9.07 -17.53
N ARG A 672 -3.03 8.33 -16.76
CA ARG A 672 -4.41 8.00 -17.12
C ARG A 672 -5.37 9.19 -16.96
N LEU A 673 -5.06 10.10 -16.05
CA LEU A 673 -5.85 11.31 -15.78
C LEU A 673 -5.38 12.51 -16.63
N GLY A 674 -4.21 12.44 -17.27
CA GLY A 674 -3.60 13.59 -17.94
C GLY A 674 -3.17 14.68 -16.96
N LEU A 675 -2.79 14.29 -15.74
CA LEU A 675 -2.30 15.19 -14.70
C LEU A 675 -0.79 15.03 -14.51
N ASP A 676 -0.18 16.02 -13.86
CA ASP A 676 1.20 15.89 -13.39
C ASP A 676 1.28 14.88 -12.21
N PRO A 677 2.29 13.98 -12.17
CA PRO A 677 2.47 13.06 -11.05
C PRO A 677 2.57 13.74 -9.68
N HIS A 678 3.16 14.94 -9.60
CA HIS A 678 3.24 15.75 -8.40
C HIS A 678 1.84 16.18 -7.95
N GLU A 679 0.99 16.63 -8.87
CA GLU A 679 -0.39 17.02 -8.57
C GLU A 679 -1.20 15.85 -8.00
N VAL A 680 -1.04 14.65 -8.57
CA VAL A 680 -1.71 13.44 -8.06
C VAL A 680 -1.22 13.08 -6.67
N ALA A 681 0.10 13.10 -6.43
CA ALA A 681 0.65 12.83 -5.11
C ALA A 681 0.18 13.87 -4.08
N ASP A 682 0.17 15.16 -4.42
CA ASP A 682 -0.33 16.24 -3.59
C ASP A 682 -1.79 16.06 -3.22
N GLY A 683 -2.63 15.79 -4.21
CA GLY A 683 -4.04 15.59 -4.02
C GLY A 683 -4.36 14.41 -3.10
N VAL A 684 -3.60 13.31 -3.21
CA VAL A 684 -3.75 12.14 -2.34
C VAL A 684 -3.25 12.44 -0.91
N VAL A 685 -2.10 13.10 -0.75
CA VAL A 685 -1.61 13.52 0.57
C VAL A 685 -2.61 14.43 1.27
N ALA A 686 -3.17 15.40 0.56
CA ALA A 686 -4.22 16.28 1.09
C ALA A 686 -5.48 15.51 1.48
N HIS A 687 -5.85 14.47 0.72
CA HIS A 687 -6.96 13.59 1.06
C HIS A 687 -6.70 12.83 2.37
N PHE A 688 -5.51 12.26 2.58
CA PHE A 688 -5.17 11.57 3.82
C PHE A 688 -5.19 12.51 5.03
N ALA A 689 -4.67 13.73 4.89
CA ALA A 689 -4.71 14.74 5.95
C ALA A 689 -6.16 15.06 6.37
N ALA A 690 -7.04 15.27 5.38
CA ALA A 690 -8.45 15.57 5.64
C ALA A 690 -9.21 14.41 6.30
N GLU A 691 -8.89 13.15 5.97
CA GLU A 691 -9.49 11.99 6.64
C GLU A 691 -9.03 11.84 8.09
N HIS A 692 -7.76 12.15 8.38
CA HIS A 692 -7.25 12.16 9.75
C HIS A 692 -7.97 13.20 10.62
N GLU A 693 -8.13 14.43 10.12
CA GLU A 693 -8.87 15.49 10.81
C GLU A 693 -10.31 15.09 11.14
N ARG A 694 -11.01 14.44 10.20
CA ARG A 694 -12.37 13.95 10.41
C ARG A 694 -12.43 12.84 11.46
N ALA A 695 -11.43 11.97 11.51
CA ALA A 695 -11.35 10.91 12.51
C ALA A 695 -11.13 11.48 13.92
N ASP A 696 -10.31 12.52 14.04
CA ASP A 696 -10.04 13.20 15.31
C ASP A 696 -11.23 14.04 15.80
N GLN A 697 -11.99 14.67 14.90
CA GLN A 697 -13.22 15.38 15.25
C GLN A 697 -14.34 14.46 15.76
N ARG A 698 -14.33 13.19 15.35
CA ARG A 698 -15.29 12.16 15.79
C ARG A 698 -14.91 11.54 17.14
N ARG A 699 -13.67 11.75 17.60
CA ARG A 699 -13.17 11.33 18.92
C ARG A 699 -13.31 12.47 19.92
#